data_AF-A0A349JVR6-F1
#
_entry.id   AF-A0A349JVR6-F1
#
_cell.length_a   1.000
_cell.length_b   1.000
_cell.length_c   1.000
_cell.angle_alpha   90.00
_cell.angle_beta   90.00
_cell.angle_gamma   90.00
#
_symmetry.space_group_name_H-M   'P 1'
#
loop_
_entity.id
_entity.type
_entity.pdbx_description
1 polymer ?
#
loop_
_entity_poly.entity_id
_entity_poly.type
_entity_poly.pdbx_seq_one_letter_code
_entity_poly.pdbx_strand_id
1 'polypeptide(L)'
;MVATVYRSLDGGETWAPGGLEGLEGVHRILLHPEDTEIAYAGVSGRTWQAEGDRGGGVYKTSDGGQTWTRVLVVDNITGVSDLVMDPSDPNRLLAAMWSNRRAPWSFESRGPGSGLFLTLDGGDNWMRLVEGDGVPSGDLGRISLDVFRGDPRVVHALVDAGGGVLLRSYNRGRTWTTVRRSPNLISPVDDPAGIVADPLVESRLFHLSSRLSVSDDGGETFRPNGGGADLRHRVLWIHPEDPRLMYGGTDRGLYLSRDGGEHWSRMGGLPVGRFTHASVDMEVPFNVYGGLERSGSWMGPAYGWEEGGARNRDWMEIRSDDGYGMLADPNDPGHGYMVLGDGDLIRFDLQTGERKRIRPWAPAFTGLRLNRDVPISLDPHDAAAIYYGSQFVHKSTNRGETWQIISGDLTVNDPAERREAPRNGADTDDLTIDAENVDGPEAEGGATITSIAPSSLDRDVIWVGTDEGDVLVTRSAGGEWQSVRNRIDRVPDSSWVAHIEPSAVRPGSALVAFDAHRTGSRESLIFSTDDYGDDWERVGRESNLEGIVHTVVQDAIVEELLFAGTDQGLYVSLNRGEDWFKWTHGLPLVPVRDLVVHPRDHDLVIATHGRGAYVLDDIRPLRELAGDLRIAEVELFLFPPPPALIRSTQVADRDGGLGVDVASQRQERPAGVPLTYWLGSRNEDGDTRDDDQDRVGDVGDGQPRVTIELLDFDGQVLRTFQGPGTPGMNRVVWDLREDPPTPSGLLGQFSNAITGTDDDWVRSIEVLPGLFTVRISREGAESLRPLEVHEDPRVDVEMVDRINKYQAVKSGLDLDARLRALRAAITSVYDELERVNDVLRERGLAGDMALLQAGQALGDELRQVSDFESVMKYRPGVLGLTSSYDKPTEGQRLDLIRMEEELDGLTLRIGDFLILDINLFARRVGDAGLDASFFVGPIG
;
A
#
# COMPACT_ATOMS: atom_id res chain seq x y z
N MET A 1 -7.39 -15.10 16.73
CA MET A 1 -8.79 -15.21 16.22
C MET A 1 -9.27 -13.81 15.84
N VAL A 2 -9.65 -13.60 14.60
CA VAL A 2 -10.09 -12.28 14.08
C VAL A 2 -11.59 -12.12 14.32
N ALA A 3 -12.00 -10.97 14.87
CA ALA A 3 -13.41 -10.62 15.02
C ALA A 3 -14.03 -10.30 13.66
N THR A 4 -15.29 -10.69 13.47
CA THR A 4 -16.00 -10.49 12.19
C THR A 4 -16.80 -9.18 12.19
N VAL A 5 -17.17 -8.69 13.37
CA VAL A 5 -17.79 -7.37 13.56
C VAL A 5 -16.86 -6.50 14.38
N TYR A 6 -16.79 -5.22 14.02
CA TYR A 6 -16.06 -4.19 14.77
C TYR A 6 -17.02 -3.06 15.14
N ARG A 7 -16.77 -2.41 16.27
CA ARG A 7 -17.54 -1.28 16.79
C ARG A 7 -16.63 -0.07 16.97
N SER A 8 -17.13 1.10 16.59
CA SER A 8 -16.54 2.40 16.88
C SER A 8 -17.52 3.25 17.66
N LEU A 9 -17.01 4.07 18.58
CA LEU A 9 -17.77 5.04 19.38
C LEU A 9 -17.38 6.49 19.10
N ASP A 10 -16.44 6.71 18.16
CA ASP A 10 -15.83 8.00 17.85
C ASP A 10 -15.97 8.36 16.36
N GLY A 11 -16.94 7.77 15.67
CA GLY A 11 -17.18 8.06 14.25
C GLY A 11 -16.22 7.33 13.30
N GLY A 12 -15.53 6.31 13.77
CA GLY A 12 -14.65 5.43 12.97
C GLY A 12 -13.17 5.75 13.09
N GLU A 13 -12.77 6.62 14.04
CA GLU A 13 -11.36 6.91 14.32
C GLU A 13 -10.68 5.70 14.96
N THR A 14 -11.36 5.04 15.91
CA THR A 14 -10.91 3.79 16.51
C THR A 14 -11.97 2.71 16.43
N TRP A 15 -11.53 1.46 16.33
CA TRP A 15 -12.38 0.27 16.22
C TRP A 15 -11.97 -0.77 17.24
N ALA A 16 -12.94 -1.28 18.00
CA ALA A 16 -12.78 -2.41 18.90
C ALA A 16 -13.48 -3.66 18.34
N PRO A 17 -13.01 -4.87 18.67
CA PRO A 17 -13.74 -6.10 18.40
C PRO A 17 -15.18 -6.03 18.93
N GLY A 18 -16.15 -6.36 18.07
CA GLY A 18 -17.59 -6.35 18.34
C GLY A 18 -18.23 -7.73 18.30
N GLY A 19 -17.43 -8.80 18.42
CA GLY A 19 -17.89 -10.19 18.50
C GLY A 19 -17.99 -10.95 17.17
N LEU A 20 -18.66 -12.12 17.25
CA LEU A 20 -18.86 -13.08 16.15
C LEU A 20 -17.56 -13.70 15.62
N GLU A 21 -16.57 -13.88 16.51
CA GLU A 21 -15.26 -14.43 16.18
C GLU A 21 -15.37 -15.78 15.46
N GLY A 22 -14.65 -15.91 14.34
CA GLY A 22 -14.61 -17.14 13.55
C GLY A 22 -15.82 -17.38 12.65
N LEU A 23 -16.83 -16.48 12.62
CA LEU A 23 -17.91 -16.54 11.64
C LEU A 23 -17.55 -15.75 10.37
N GLU A 24 -18.22 -16.05 9.26
CA GLU A 24 -17.96 -15.45 7.95
C GLU A 24 -19.25 -14.93 7.30
N GLY A 25 -19.10 -13.92 6.43
CA GLY A 25 -20.18 -13.45 5.56
C GLY A 25 -21.31 -12.72 6.29
N VAL A 26 -21.00 -11.71 7.11
CA VAL A 26 -22.02 -10.80 7.67
C VAL A 26 -22.62 -9.97 6.53
N HIS A 27 -23.86 -10.25 6.15
CA HIS A 27 -24.54 -9.57 5.05
C HIS A 27 -25.15 -8.23 5.49
N ARG A 28 -25.73 -8.18 6.70
CA ARG A 28 -26.43 -7.00 7.22
C ARG A 28 -26.19 -6.83 8.72
N ILE A 29 -26.05 -5.59 9.16
CA ILE A 29 -26.12 -5.20 10.57
C ILE A 29 -27.26 -4.20 10.71
N LEU A 30 -28.19 -4.46 11.63
CA LEU A 30 -29.30 -3.56 11.95
C LEU A 30 -29.17 -3.10 13.40
N LEU A 31 -29.16 -1.79 13.60
CA LEU A 31 -29.15 -1.18 14.93
C LEU A 31 -30.59 -0.89 15.36
N HIS A 32 -30.92 -1.15 16.62
CA HIS A 32 -32.22 -0.77 17.16
C HIS A 32 -32.32 0.77 17.24
N PRO A 33 -33.42 1.39 16.77
CA PRO A 33 -33.51 2.84 16.60
C PRO A 33 -33.52 3.62 17.92
N GLU A 34 -33.94 2.99 19.02
CA GLU A 34 -34.13 3.64 20.33
C GLU A 34 -33.28 3.03 21.44
N ASP A 35 -32.53 1.97 21.18
CA ASP A 35 -31.73 1.25 22.18
C ASP A 35 -30.38 0.87 21.59
N THR A 36 -29.32 1.54 22.03
CA THR A 36 -27.97 1.37 21.48
C THR A 36 -27.32 0.06 21.86
N GLU A 37 -27.87 -0.69 22.82
CA GLU A 37 -27.33 -1.97 23.24
C GLU A 37 -27.86 -3.12 22.37
N ILE A 38 -28.94 -2.90 21.61
CA ILE A 38 -29.56 -3.92 20.76
C ILE A 38 -29.13 -3.75 19.31
N ALA A 39 -28.55 -4.81 18.75
CA ALA A 39 -28.26 -4.93 17.33
C ALA A 39 -28.49 -6.35 16.83
N TYR A 40 -28.71 -6.47 15.52
CA TYR A 40 -28.89 -7.74 14.83
C TYR A 40 -27.85 -7.87 13.72
N ALA A 41 -27.29 -9.07 13.55
CA ALA A 41 -26.38 -9.40 12.48
C ALA A 41 -26.95 -10.58 11.66
N GLY A 42 -27.12 -10.37 10.37
CA GLY A 42 -27.47 -11.42 9.42
C GLY A 42 -26.21 -12.07 8.87
N VAL A 43 -25.96 -13.32 9.24
CA VAL A 43 -24.75 -14.07 8.89
C VAL A 43 -25.07 -15.10 7.81
N SER A 44 -24.37 -15.03 6.68
CA SER A 44 -24.43 -16.02 5.59
C SER A 44 -23.81 -17.36 6.00
N GLY A 45 -22.76 -17.32 6.83
CA GLY A 45 -22.01 -18.50 7.25
C GLY A 45 -20.86 -18.84 6.29
N ARG A 46 -20.08 -19.85 6.67
CA ARG A 46 -18.86 -20.27 5.96
C ARG A 46 -19.19 -20.97 4.63
N THR A 47 -19.02 -20.27 3.52
CA THR A 47 -19.44 -20.69 2.18
C THR A 47 -18.78 -21.98 1.67
N TRP A 48 -17.57 -22.32 2.15
CA TRP A 48 -16.77 -23.46 1.66
C TRP A 48 -16.72 -24.65 2.62
N GLN A 49 -17.28 -24.53 3.82
CA GLN A 49 -17.29 -25.63 4.78
C GLN A 49 -18.27 -26.72 4.32
N ALA A 50 -17.76 -27.94 4.08
CA ALA A 50 -18.55 -29.04 3.54
C ALA A 50 -19.40 -29.77 4.58
N GLU A 51 -18.91 -29.86 5.82
CA GLU A 51 -19.54 -30.64 6.91
C GLU A 51 -19.73 -29.80 8.19
N GLY A 52 -20.75 -30.15 8.97
CA GLY A 52 -21.08 -29.47 10.22
C GLY A 52 -21.87 -28.16 10.02
N ASP A 53 -22.03 -27.42 11.11
CA ASP A 53 -22.72 -26.13 11.12
C ASP A 53 -21.81 -25.02 10.56
N ARG A 54 -22.31 -24.30 9.55
CA ARG A 54 -21.62 -23.15 8.91
C ARG A 54 -21.74 -21.84 9.69
N GLY A 55 -22.53 -21.82 10.75
CA GLY A 55 -22.77 -20.64 11.59
C GLY A 55 -23.71 -19.60 10.97
N GLY A 56 -24.39 -19.90 9.86
CA GLY A 56 -25.33 -18.97 9.20
C GLY A 56 -26.62 -18.74 10.00
N GLY A 57 -27.12 -17.52 10.08
CA GLY A 57 -28.32 -17.22 10.87
C GLY A 57 -28.43 -15.76 11.28
N VAL A 58 -29.51 -15.44 11.99
CA VAL A 58 -29.67 -14.11 12.61
C VAL A 58 -29.12 -14.17 14.03
N TYR A 59 -28.20 -13.27 14.35
CA TYR A 59 -27.64 -13.09 15.68
C TYR A 59 -28.15 -11.78 16.27
N LYS A 60 -28.40 -11.77 17.58
CA LYS A 60 -28.85 -10.60 18.35
C LYS A 60 -27.88 -10.35 19.50
N THR A 61 -27.50 -9.09 19.68
CA THR A 61 -26.85 -8.61 20.90
C THR A 61 -27.83 -7.75 21.69
N SER A 62 -27.62 -7.65 23.00
CA SER A 62 -28.37 -6.75 23.90
C SER A 62 -27.44 -6.09 24.93
N ASP A 63 -26.14 -6.05 24.62
CA ASP A 63 -25.06 -5.49 25.43
C ASP A 63 -24.04 -4.71 24.56
N GLY A 64 -24.52 -4.19 23.42
CA GLY A 64 -23.73 -3.35 22.52
C GLY A 64 -22.66 -4.11 21.74
N GLY A 65 -22.90 -5.40 21.47
CA GLY A 65 -22.02 -6.26 20.68
C GLY A 65 -20.96 -7.02 21.48
N GLN A 66 -21.02 -7.00 22.82
CA GLN A 66 -20.08 -7.78 23.64
C GLN A 66 -20.39 -9.28 23.55
N THR A 67 -21.68 -9.64 23.55
CA THR A 67 -22.13 -11.00 23.34
C THR A 67 -23.25 -11.07 22.31
N TRP A 68 -23.29 -12.19 21.59
CA TRP A 68 -24.26 -12.44 20.52
C TRP A 68 -24.94 -13.79 20.73
N THR A 69 -26.27 -13.80 20.58
CA THR A 69 -27.09 -15.01 20.61
C THR A 69 -27.65 -15.26 19.21
N ARG A 70 -27.51 -16.49 18.69
CA ARG A 70 -28.12 -16.89 17.41
C ARG A 70 -29.61 -17.13 17.62
N VAL A 71 -30.44 -16.20 17.14
CA VAL A 71 -31.90 -16.17 17.34
C VAL A 71 -32.71 -16.76 16.18
N LEU A 72 -32.09 -16.96 15.01
CA LEU A 72 -32.69 -17.70 13.89
C LEU A 72 -31.68 -18.67 13.27
N VAL A 73 -32.06 -19.95 13.21
CA VAL A 73 -31.35 -21.03 12.51
C VAL A 73 -32.39 -21.86 11.78
N VAL A 74 -32.13 -22.16 10.51
CA VAL A 74 -32.99 -23.07 9.72
C VAL A 74 -32.41 -24.48 9.71
N ASP A 75 -31.14 -24.59 9.34
CA ASP A 75 -30.34 -25.81 9.32
C ASP A 75 -28.84 -25.44 9.34
N ASN A 76 -27.97 -26.43 9.09
CA ASN A 76 -26.51 -26.26 9.15
C ASN A 76 -25.90 -25.56 7.92
N ILE A 77 -26.64 -25.42 6.81
CA ILE A 77 -26.13 -24.89 5.55
C ILE A 77 -26.77 -23.56 5.12
N THR A 78 -27.87 -23.18 5.77
CA THR A 78 -28.67 -22.02 5.41
C THR A 78 -28.25 -20.80 6.21
N GLY A 79 -27.91 -19.73 5.49
CA GLY A 79 -27.52 -18.43 6.06
C GLY A 79 -28.52 -17.32 5.76
N VAL A 80 -28.19 -16.10 6.16
CA VAL A 80 -28.97 -14.90 5.85
C VAL A 80 -28.48 -14.26 4.57
N SER A 81 -29.35 -14.12 3.57
CA SER A 81 -29.09 -13.35 2.35
C SER A 81 -29.56 -11.91 2.40
N ASP A 82 -30.53 -11.58 3.27
CA ASP A 82 -30.93 -10.21 3.58
C ASP A 82 -31.69 -10.13 4.92
N LEU A 83 -31.70 -8.97 5.56
CA LEU A 83 -32.39 -8.72 6.82
C LEU A 83 -32.86 -7.28 6.88
N VAL A 84 -34.16 -7.07 7.13
CA VAL A 84 -34.75 -5.74 7.29
C VAL A 84 -35.57 -5.63 8.58
N MET A 85 -35.60 -4.43 9.15
CA MET A 85 -36.37 -4.08 10.35
C MET A 85 -37.40 -3.02 9.97
N ASP A 86 -38.58 -3.12 10.57
CA ASP A 86 -39.58 -2.08 10.50
C ASP A 86 -39.14 -0.89 11.39
N PRO A 87 -38.82 0.28 10.83
CA PRO A 87 -38.30 1.40 11.62
C PRO A 87 -39.33 1.99 12.60
N SER A 88 -40.62 1.66 12.42
CA SER A 88 -41.71 2.09 13.33
C SER A 88 -42.08 1.05 14.39
N ASP A 89 -41.55 -0.17 14.27
CA ASP A 89 -41.81 -1.31 15.15
C ASP A 89 -40.57 -2.22 15.15
N PRO A 90 -39.51 -1.90 15.91
CA PRO A 90 -38.24 -2.59 15.82
C PRO A 90 -38.28 -4.05 16.33
N ASN A 91 -39.40 -4.49 16.90
CA ASN A 91 -39.65 -5.90 17.20
C ASN A 91 -40.09 -6.70 15.95
N ARG A 92 -40.46 -6.03 14.86
CA ARG A 92 -40.77 -6.66 13.59
C ARG A 92 -39.53 -6.67 12.69
N LEU A 93 -39.02 -7.87 12.43
CA LEU A 93 -37.94 -8.10 11.46
C LEU A 93 -38.35 -9.15 10.43
N LEU A 94 -37.86 -8.97 9.21
CA LEU A 94 -38.00 -9.93 8.14
C LEU A 94 -36.62 -10.39 7.70
N ALA A 95 -36.37 -11.69 7.81
CA ALA A 95 -35.13 -12.33 7.40
C ALA A 95 -35.35 -13.14 6.11
N ALA A 96 -34.48 -12.91 5.13
CA ALA A 96 -34.36 -13.71 3.92
C ALA A 96 -33.26 -14.75 4.13
N MET A 97 -33.65 -16.00 4.34
CA MET A 97 -32.74 -17.13 4.49
C MET A 97 -32.39 -17.72 3.13
N TRP A 98 -31.16 -18.16 2.95
CA TRP A 98 -30.61 -18.69 1.70
C TRP A 98 -29.76 -19.93 1.94
N SER A 99 -30.23 -21.06 1.42
CA SER A 99 -29.46 -22.30 1.33
C SER A 99 -28.59 -22.23 0.09
N ASN A 100 -27.28 -22.17 0.28
CA ASN A 100 -26.32 -22.30 -0.80
C ASN A 100 -25.21 -23.28 -0.40
N ARG A 101 -24.65 -23.96 -1.41
CA ARG A 101 -23.50 -24.84 -1.22
C ARG A 101 -22.48 -24.58 -2.31
N ARG A 102 -21.24 -24.39 -1.89
CA ARG A 102 -20.10 -24.23 -2.76
C ARG A 102 -19.15 -25.41 -2.57
N ALA A 103 -18.74 -25.99 -3.68
CA ALA A 103 -17.68 -26.99 -3.79
C ALA A 103 -16.71 -26.53 -4.89
N PRO A 104 -15.46 -27.03 -4.91
CA PRO A 104 -14.50 -26.61 -5.93
C PRO A 104 -15.04 -26.76 -7.37
N TRP A 105 -15.85 -27.79 -7.59
CA TRP A 105 -16.43 -28.16 -8.89
C TRP A 105 -17.93 -27.84 -9.06
N SER A 106 -18.63 -27.31 -8.06
CA SER A 106 -20.07 -27.01 -8.18
C SER A 106 -20.55 -25.88 -7.28
N PHE A 107 -21.65 -25.25 -7.71
CA PHE A 107 -22.37 -24.28 -6.90
C PHE A 107 -23.87 -24.55 -6.96
N GLU A 108 -24.47 -24.73 -5.80
CA GLU A 108 -25.91 -24.87 -5.61
C GLU A 108 -26.44 -23.57 -5.02
N SER A 109 -27.19 -22.81 -5.82
CA SER A 109 -27.73 -21.49 -5.44
C SER A 109 -29.15 -21.53 -4.86
N ARG A 110 -29.79 -22.70 -4.84
CA ARG A 110 -31.19 -22.88 -4.41
C ARG A 110 -31.30 -24.08 -3.48
N GLY A 111 -32.19 -24.00 -2.50
CA GLY A 111 -32.45 -25.12 -1.59
C GLY A 111 -33.65 -24.92 -0.68
N PRO A 112 -34.06 -25.99 0.03
CA PRO A 112 -35.31 -26.02 0.79
C PRO A 112 -35.31 -25.13 2.05
N GLY A 113 -34.12 -24.84 2.60
CA GLY A 113 -33.97 -23.94 3.74
C GLY A 113 -34.19 -22.46 3.38
N SER A 114 -34.07 -22.11 2.09
CA SER A 114 -34.31 -20.74 1.61
C SER A 114 -35.76 -20.30 1.83
N GLY A 115 -35.95 -19.02 2.16
CA GLY A 115 -37.30 -18.45 2.32
C GLY A 115 -37.33 -17.20 3.19
N LEU A 116 -38.55 -16.66 3.38
CA LEU A 116 -38.81 -15.48 4.20
C LEU A 116 -39.29 -15.90 5.59
N PHE A 117 -38.72 -15.28 6.62
CA PHE A 117 -39.04 -15.51 8.02
C PHE A 117 -39.38 -14.19 8.70
N LEU A 118 -40.52 -14.12 9.36
CA LEU A 118 -41.03 -12.92 10.04
C LEU A 118 -41.04 -13.16 11.55
N THR A 119 -40.46 -12.23 12.31
CA THR A 119 -40.64 -12.12 13.77
C THR A 119 -41.47 -10.87 14.08
N LEU A 120 -42.19 -10.91 15.20
CA LEU A 120 -42.97 -9.78 15.74
C LEU A 120 -42.57 -9.44 17.18
N ASP A 121 -41.56 -10.12 17.73
CA ASP A 121 -41.12 -10.07 19.11
C ASP A 121 -39.59 -9.95 19.21
N GLY A 122 -38.97 -9.29 18.23
CA GLY A 122 -37.55 -8.96 18.28
C GLY A 122 -36.63 -10.17 18.17
N GLY A 123 -37.10 -11.23 17.52
CA GLY A 123 -36.32 -12.43 17.21
C GLY A 123 -36.54 -13.61 18.16
N ASP A 124 -37.41 -13.49 19.18
CA ASP A 124 -37.68 -14.57 20.12
C ASP A 124 -38.46 -15.72 19.43
N ASN A 125 -39.38 -15.38 18.52
CA ASN A 125 -40.10 -16.34 17.69
C ASN A 125 -40.09 -15.92 16.22
N TRP A 126 -39.95 -16.91 15.33
CA TRP A 126 -39.94 -16.71 13.88
C TRP A 126 -40.99 -17.56 13.19
N MET A 127 -41.67 -16.96 12.22
CA MET A 127 -42.66 -17.60 11.37
C MET A 127 -42.15 -17.64 9.93
N ARG A 128 -41.99 -18.85 9.37
CA ARG A 128 -41.70 -19.03 7.94
C ARG A 128 -42.94 -18.70 7.12
N LEU A 129 -42.79 -17.84 6.11
CA LEU A 129 -43.83 -17.53 5.13
C LEU A 129 -43.88 -18.61 4.03
N VAL A 130 -45.08 -18.95 3.58
CA VAL A 130 -45.32 -20.04 2.63
C VAL A 130 -46.13 -19.57 1.42
N GLU A 131 -46.44 -20.48 0.49
CA GLU A 131 -47.21 -20.17 -0.73
C GLU A 131 -48.56 -19.52 -0.44
N GLY A 132 -49.26 -19.95 0.61
CA GLY A 132 -50.51 -19.34 1.07
C GLY A 132 -50.37 -17.88 1.52
N ASP A 133 -49.16 -17.42 1.86
CA ASP A 133 -48.85 -16.03 2.18
C ASP A 133 -48.42 -15.22 0.93
N GLY A 134 -48.39 -15.83 -0.26
CA GLY A 134 -48.02 -15.17 -1.53
C GLY A 134 -46.54 -15.26 -1.93
N VAL A 135 -45.75 -16.09 -1.24
CA VAL A 135 -44.35 -16.39 -1.58
C VAL A 135 -44.28 -17.52 -2.62
N PRO A 136 -43.38 -17.52 -3.61
CA PRO A 136 -43.23 -18.63 -4.54
C PRO A 136 -42.97 -19.99 -3.85
N SER A 137 -43.50 -21.08 -4.41
CA SER A 137 -43.24 -22.45 -3.98
C SER A 137 -41.95 -23.02 -4.57
N GLY A 138 -41.42 -24.10 -3.98
CA GLY A 138 -40.24 -24.82 -4.48
C GLY A 138 -38.94 -24.40 -3.78
N ASP A 139 -37.81 -24.87 -4.31
CA ASP A 139 -36.48 -24.51 -3.80
C ASP A 139 -36.13 -23.10 -4.27
N LEU A 140 -36.12 -22.17 -3.31
CA LEU A 140 -35.80 -20.76 -3.57
C LEU A 140 -34.30 -20.53 -3.49
N GLY A 141 -33.83 -19.52 -4.20
CA GLY A 141 -32.46 -19.02 -4.13
C GLY A 141 -32.35 -17.77 -3.26
N ARG A 142 -31.41 -16.90 -3.63
CA ARG A 142 -31.15 -15.65 -2.92
C ARG A 142 -32.37 -14.74 -2.96
N ILE A 143 -32.63 -14.05 -1.85
CA ILE A 143 -33.74 -13.08 -1.74
C ILE A 143 -33.17 -11.75 -1.24
N SER A 144 -33.49 -10.65 -1.94
CA SER A 144 -33.21 -9.28 -1.47
C SER A 144 -34.48 -8.62 -0.95
N LEU A 145 -34.36 -7.81 0.10
CA LEU A 145 -35.44 -7.16 0.82
C LEU A 145 -35.18 -5.67 0.96
N ASP A 146 -36.23 -4.86 0.81
CA ASP A 146 -36.19 -3.48 1.27
C ASP A 146 -37.57 -2.96 1.73
N VAL A 147 -37.53 -2.09 2.74
CA VAL A 147 -38.72 -1.47 3.35
C VAL A 147 -38.85 -0.05 2.85
N PHE A 148 -40.02 0.31 2.34
CA PHE A 148 -40.29 1.70 1.95
C PHE A 148 -40.37 2.58 3.20
N ARG A 149 -39.45 3.55 3.34
CA ARG A 149 -39.35 4.39 4.54
C ARG A 149 -40.58 5.28 4.76
N GLY A 150 -41.20 5.77 3.68
CA GLY A 150 -42.38 6.63 3.77
C GLY A 150 -43.62 5.92 4.34
N ASP A 151 -43.71 4.60 4.19
CA ASP A 151 -44.74 3.76 4.81
C ASP A 151 -44.21 2.33 5.01
N PRO A 152 -43.77 1.94 6.23
CA PRO A 152 -43.23 0.62 6.51
C PRO A 152 -44.20 -0.55 6.28
N ARG A 153 -45.48 -0.29 5.99
CA ARG A 153 -46.41 -1.32 5.50
C ARG A 153 -46.00 -1.86 4.13
N VAL A 154 -45.29 -1.06 3.33
CA VAL A 154 -44.83 -1.42 2.01
C VAL A 154 -43.44 -2.03 2.09
N VAL A 155 -43.34 -3.30 1.69
CA VAL A 155 -42.08 -4.05 1.64
C VAL A 155 -41.93 -4.70 0.28
N HIS A 156 -40.71 -4.70 -0.26
CA HIS A 156 -40.38 -5.34 -1.54
C HIS A 156 -39.46 -6.53 -1.31
N ALA A 157 -39.63 -7.57 -2.12
CA ALA A 157 -38.74 -8.73 -2.12
C ALA A 157 -38.44 -9.16 -3.55
N LEU A 158 -37.17 -9.29 -3.90
CA LEU A 158 -36.73 -9.89 -5.16
C LEU A 158 -36.27 -11.32 -4.86
N VAL A 159 -36.97 -12.32 -5.39
CA VAL A 159 -36.80 -13.74 -5.06
C VAL A 159 -36.30 -14.51 -6.28
N ASP A 160 -35.21 -15.28 -6.13
CA ASP A 160 -34.85 -16.32 -7.09
C ASP A 160 -35.73 -17.56 -6.91
N ALA A 161 -36.57 -17.85 -7.89
CA ALA A 161 -37.44 -19.03 -7.91
C ALA A 161 -37.33 -19.80 -9.24
N GLY A 162 -36.11 -19.95 -9.78
CA GLY A 162 -35.90 -20.44 -11.16
C GLY A 162 -35.83 -19.32 -12.19
N GLY A 163 -35.71 -18.08 -11.71
CA GLY A 163 -35.93 -16.83 -12.43
C GLY A 163 -36.43 -15.78 -11.44
N GLY A 164 -36.22 -14.50 -11.75
CA GLY A 164 -36.54 -13.42 -10.82
C GLY A 164 -38.04 -13.18 -10.65
N VAL A 165 -38.48 -13.17 -9.39
CA VAL A 165 -39.85 -12.82 -8.98
C VAL A 165 -39.81 -11.62 -8.04
N LEU A 166 -40.34 -10.48 -8.49
CA LEU A 166 -40.52 -9.30 -7.64
C LEU A 166 -41.86 -9.38 -6.93
N LEU A 167 -41.81 -9.37 -5.61
CA LEU A 167 -42.97 -9.37 -4.71
C LEU A 167 -43.09 -8.03 -4.00
N ARG A 168 -44.32 -7.73 -3.61
CA ARG A 168 -44.66 -6.56 -2.81
C ARG A 168 -45.67 -6.90 -1.73
N SER A 169 -45.48 -6.34 -0.54
CA SER A 169 -46.41 -6.43 0.58
C SER A 169 -46.97 -5.05 0.91
N TYR A 170 -48.22 -4.97 1.38
CA TYR A 170 -48.86 -3.76 1.92
C TYR A 170 -49.27 -3.93 3.39
N ASN A 171 -48.81 -4.99 4.04
CA ASN A 171 -49.11 -5.29 5.43
C ASN A 171 -47.86 -5.72 6.20
N ARG A 172 -46.77 -4.98 5.98
CA ARG A 172 -45.50 -5.13 6.73
C ARG A 172 -44.88 -6.53 6.56
N GLY A 173 -44.94 -7.06 5.34
CA GLY A 173 -44.32 -8.35 4.98
C GLY A 173 -45.11 -9.60 5.38
N ARG A 174 -46.35 -9.48 5.90
CA ARG A 174 -47.14 -10.65 6.32
C ARG A 174 -47.69 -11.46 5.15
N THR A 175 -48.19 -10.77 4.11
CA THR A 175 -48.64 -11.37 2.86
C THR A 175 -48.10 -10.60 1.66
N TRP A 176 -47.93 -11.29 0.54
CA TRP A 176 -47.23 -10.80 -0.64
C TRP A 176 -48.08 -10.94 -1.90
N THR A 177 -47.87 -10.02 -2.83
CA THR A 177 -48.41 -10.06 -4.19
C THR A 177 -47.26 -10.02 -5.19
N THR A 178 -47.30 -10.88 -6.20
CA THR A 178 -46.34 -10.80 -7.32
C THR A 178 -46.61 -9.55 -8.14
N VAL A 179 -45.58 -8.71 -8.30
CA VAL A 179 -45.56 -7.58 -9.23
C VAL A 179 -45.11 -8.09 -10.59
N ARG A 180 -43.93 -8.74 -10.65
CA ARG A 180 -43.31 -9.12 -11.91
C ARG A 180 -42.60 -10.46 -11.84
N ARG A 181 -42.64 -11.22 -12.94
CA ARG A 181 -41.82 -12.42 -13.17
C ARG A 181 -41.00 -12.23 -14.43
N SER A 182 -39.68 -12.36 -14.33
CA SER A 182 -38.79 -12.23 -15.49
C SER A 182 -37.47 -12.92 -15.20
N PRO A 183 -36.94 -13.75 -16.12
CA PRO A 183 -35.61 -14.34 -15.96
C PRO A 183 -34.53 -13.26 -15.82
N ASN A 184 -34.67 -12.13 -16.53
CA ASN A 184 -33.69 -11.03 -16.52
C ASN A 184 -33.68 -10.16 -15.24
N LEU A 185 -34.52 -10.46 -14.24
CA LEU A 185 -34.49 -9.75 -12.95
C LEU A 185 -33.45 -10.33 -11.99
N ILE A 186 -32.95 -11.54 -12.26
CA ILE A 186 -31.88 -12.15 -11.48
C ILE A 186 -30.94 -12.78 -12.50
N SER A 187 -29.69 -12.33 -12.51
CA SER A 187 -28.63 -12.88 -13.36
C SER A 187 -27.93 -14.06 -12.65
N PRO A 188 -27.02 -14.81 -13.31
CA PRO A 188 -26.26 -15.88 -12.69
C PRO A 188 -25.50 -15.45 -11.43
N VAL A 189 -24.96 -16.46 -10.73
CA VAL A 189 -24.35 -16.51 -9.39
C VAL A 189 -23.62 -15.26 -8.88
N ASP A 190 -22.99 -14.47 -9.75
CA ASP A 190 -22.06 -13.39 -9.37
C ASP A 190 -22.59 -11.94 -9.54
N ASP A 191 -23.80 -11.75 -10.08
CA ASP A 191 -24.40 -10.41 -10.22
C ASP A 191 -25.02 -9.96 -8.88
N PRO A 192 -24.87 -8.69 -8.44
CA PRO A 192 -25.74 -8.20 -7.38
C PRO A 192 -27.18 -8.38 -7.85
N ALA A 193 -28.04 -8.96 -7.01
CA ALA A 193 -29.47 -9.11 -7.29
C ALA A 193 -30.22 -8.41 -6.16
N GLY A 194 -30.13 -7.07 -6.15
CA GLY A 194 -30.64 -6.23 -5.07
C GLY A 194 -31.83 -5.39 -5.51
N ILE A 195 -32.78 -5.17 -4.62
CA ILE A 195 -33.84 -4.16 -4.80
C ILE A 195 -33.72 -3.11 -3.70
N VAL A 196 -33.81 -1.82 -4.06
CA VAL A 196 -33.75 -0.70 -3.12
C VAL A 196 -34.91 0.25 -3.43
N ALA A 197 -35.71 0.58 -2.43
CA ALA A 197 -36.83 1.51 -2.55
C ALA A 197 -36.35 2.95 -2.38
N ASP A 198 -36.92 3.87 -3.17
CA ASP A 198 -36.79 5.30 -2.91
C ASP A 198 -37.42 5.62 -1.53
N PRO A 199 -36.79 6.42 -0.67
CA PRO A 199 -37.30 6.66 0.68
C PRO A 199 -38.56 7.52 0.73
N LEU A 200 -38.86 8.29 -0.33
CA LEU A 200 -39.98 9.23 -0.40
C LEU A 200 -41.02 8.87 -1.47
N VAL A 201 -40.63 8.16 -2.52
CA VAL A 201 -41.50 7.82 -3.67
C VAL A 201 -41.77 6.32 -3.70
N GLU A 202 -42.95 5.92 -3.21
CA GLU A 202 -43.36 4.51 -3.08
C GLU A 202 -43.24 3.70 -4.39
N SER A 203 -43.53 4.30 -5.54
CA SER A 203 -43.49 3.63 -6.84
C SER A 203 -42.08 3.53 -7.43
N ARG A 204 -41.07 4.17 -6.83
CA ARG A 204 -39.71 4.17 -7.36
C ARG A 204 -38.85 3.11 -6.71
N LEU A 205 -38.31 2.22 -7.54
CA LEU A 205 -37.42 1.13 -7.12
C LEU A 205 -36.16 1.12 -7.96
N PHE A 206 -35.02 0.87 -7.33
CA PHE A 206 -33.73 0.67 -7.96
C PHE A 206 -33.41 -0.82 -7.93
N HIS A 207 -33.12 -1.38 -9.09
CA HIS A 207 -32.65 -2.74 -9.23
C HIS A 207 -31.14 -2.72 -9.43
N LEU A 208 -30.44 -3.28 -8.46
CA LEU A 208 -29.00 -3.46 -8.47
C LEU A 208 -28.71 -4.74 -9.23
N SER A 209 -28.06 -4.58 -10.38
CA SER A 209 -27.47 -5.63 -11.22
C SER A 209 -26.21 -5.05 -11.87
N SER A 210 -25.60 -5.77 -12.81
CA SER A 210 -24.45 -5.28 -13.60
C SER A 210 -24.65 -3.83 -14.05
N ARG A 211 -25.85 -3.51 -14.53
CA ARG A 211 -26.27 -2.13 -14.80
C ARG A 211 -27.39 -1.73 -13.85
N LEU A 212 -27.15 -0.67 -13.08
CA LEU A 212 -28.19 -0.06 -12.27
C LEU A 212 -29.38 0.32 -13.15
N SER A 213 -30.57 -0.03 -12.67
CA SER A 213 -31.82 0.28 -13.35
C SER A 213 -32.84 0.80 -12.36
N VAL A 214 -33.77 1.61 -12.85
CA VAL A 214 -34.83 2.24 -12.05
C VAL A 214 -36.19 1.92 -12.66
N SER A 215 -37.15 1.68 -11.78
CA SER A 215 -38.58 1.64 -12.07
C SER A 215 -39.23 2.85 -11.41
N ASP A 216 -40.21 3.46 -12.09
CA ASP A 216 -41.05 4.53 -11.55
C ASP A 216 -42.52 4.06 -11.37
N ASP A 217 -42.80 2.78 -11.68
CA ASP A 217 -44.14 2.16 -11.72
C ASP A 217 -44.31 0.98 -10.75
N GLY A 218 -43.48 0.93 -9.70
CA GLY A 218 -43.56 -0.07 -8.63
C GLY A 218 -42.90 -1.41 -8.98
N GLY A 219 -42.05 -1.44 -10.01
CA GLY A 219 -41.26 -2.60 -10.44
C GLY A 219 -41.84 -3.37 -11.63
N GLU A 220 -42.84 -2.82 -12.32
CA GLU A 220 -43.43 -3.42 -13.52
C GLU A 220 -42.50 -3.27 -14.74
N THR A 221 -41.87 -2.11 -14.88
CA THR A 221 -40.87 -1.84 -15.92
C THR A 221 -39.61 -1.21 -15.34
N PHE A 222 -38.46 -1.57 -15.91
CA PHE A 222 -37.14 -1.04 -15.52
C PHE A 222 -36.45 -0.42 -16.73
N ARG A 223 -35.83 0.74 -16.52
CA ARG A 223 -34.97 1.41 -17.48
C ARG A 223 -33.57 1.59 -16.89
N PRO A 224 -32.50 1.64 -17.71
CA PRO A 224 -31.17 1.96 -17.21
C PRO A 224 -31.13 3.28 -16.43
N ASN A 225 -30.33 3.32 -15.36
CA ASN A 225 -30.04 4.52 -14.56
C ASN A 225 -28.55 4.50 -14.18
N GLY A 226 -27.80 5.57 -14.41
CA GLY A 226 -26.34 5.58 -14.23
C GLY A 226 -25.52 6.06 -15.44
N GLY A 227 -26.11 6.86 -16.33
CA GLY A 227 -25.40 7.44 -17.48
C GLY A 227 -24.84 6.42 -18.49
N GLY A 228 -25.24 5.15 -18.40
CA GLY A 228 -24.73 4.05 -19.23
C GLY A 228 -23.43 3.41 -18.72
N ALA A 229 -22.89 3.83 -17.57
CA ALA A 229 -21.69 3.24 -16.99
C ALA A 229 -21.99 1.89 -16.32
N ASP A 230 -21.22 0.86 -16.67
CA ASP A 230 -21.22 -0.44 -15.99
C ASP A 230 -20.40 -0.33 -14.69
N LEU A 231 -21.08 0.08 -13.62
CA LEU A 231 -20.49 0.27 -12.30
C LEU A 231 -20.71 -0.94 -11.37
N ARG A 232 -21.64 -1.85 -11.68
CA ARG A 232 -21.97 -3.03 -10.86
C ARG A 232 -22.18 -2.70 -9.38
N HIS A 233 -23.17 -1.86 -9.09
CA HIS A 233 -23.49 -1.47 -7.72
C HIS A 233 -23.86 -2.68 -6.86
N ARG A 234 -23.09 -2.90 -5.79
CA ARG A 234 -23.34 -3.95 -4.80
C ARG A 234 -24.25 -3.47 -3.67
N VAL A 235 -24.19 -2.17 -3.38
CA VAL A 235 -25.01 -1.49 -2.38
C VAL A 235 -25.34 -0.09 -2.85
N LEU A 236 -26.54 0.37 -2.53
CA LEU A 236 -27.01 1.72 -2.82
C LEU A 236 -27.60 2.31 -1.55
N TRP A 237 -27.09 3.47 -1.14
CA TRP A 237 -27.67 4.29 -0.10
C TRP A 237 -28.30 5.53 -0.74
N ILE A 238 -29.54 5.82 -0.36
CA ILE A 238 -30.30 6.98 -0.84
C ILE A 238 -30.60 7.86 0.36
N HIS A 239 -30.30 9.16 0.25
CA HIS A 239 -30.54 10.08 1.36
C HIS A 239 -32.03 10.12 1.72
N PRO A 240 -32.40 9.95 3.00
CA PRO A 240 -33.79 9.72 3.41
C PRO A 240 -34.73 10.89 3.11
N GLU A 241 -34.20 12.12 3.02
CA GLU A 241 -34.98 13.34 2.78
C GLU A 241 -34.70 14.00 1.41
N ASP A 242 -33.70 13.50 0.65
CA ASP A 242 -33.37 14.02 -0.67
C ASP A 242 -32.90 12.87 -1.58
N PRO A 243 -33.83 12.15 -2.24
CA PRO A 243 -33.50 10.99 -3.05
C PRO A 243 -32.57 11.27 -4.23
N ARG A 244 -32.24 12.54 -4.52
CA ARG A 244 -31.24 12.86 -5.54
C ARG A 244 -29.81 12.60 -5.06
N LEU A 245 -29.59 12.66 -3.75
CA LEU A 245 -28.29 12.39 -3.15
C LEU A 245 -28.16 10.89 -2.87
N MET A 246 -27.22 10.23 -3.55
CA MET A 246 -27.00 8.79 -3.44
C MET A 246 -25.53 8.44 -3.33
N TYR A 247 -25.23 7.40 -2.56
CA TYR A 247 -23.93 6.74 -2.54
C TYR A 247 -24.06 5.31 -3.04
N GLY A 248 -23.21 4.95 -4.01
CA GLY A 248 -23.16 3.63 -4.61
C GLY A 248 -21.83 2.96 -4.29
N GLY A 249 -21.86 1.84 -3.58
CA GLY A 249 -20.69 0.99 -3.37
C GLY A 249 -20.57 -0.03 -4.50
N THR A 250 -19.38 -0.12 -5.10
CA THR A 250 -19.09 -0.99 -6.23
C THR A 250 -17.80 -1.77 -6.01
N ASP A 251 -17.52 -2.74 -6.88
CA ASP A 251 -16.26 -3.51 -6.87
C ASP A 251 -15.03 -2.62 -7.17
N ARG A 252 -15.24 -1.36 -7.60
CA ARG A 252 -14.20 -0.37 -7.97
C ARG A 252 -14.10 0.81 -6.99
N GLY A 253 -14.93 0.82 -5.94
CA GLY A 253 -14.93 1.83 -4.88
C GLY A 253 -16.28 2.49 -4.63
N LEU A 254 -16.25 3.70 -4.08
CA LEU A 254 -17.43 4.46 -3.70
C LEU A 254 -17.74 5.54 -4.75
N TYR A 255 -19.02 5.67 -5.11
CA TYR A 255 -19.50 6.66 -6.07
C TYR A 255 -20.59 7.52 -5.46
N LEU A 256 -20.63 8.80 -5.84
CA LEU A 256 -21.62 9.79 -5.42
C LEU A 256 -22.47 10.23 -6.61
N SER A 257 -23.78 10.29 -6.42
CA SER A 257 -24.72 10.95 -7.31
C SER A 257 -25.46 12.06 -6.57
N ARG A 258 -25.80 13.15 -7.28
CA ARG A 258 -26.56 14.30 -6.78
C ARG A 258 -27.82 14.58 -7.60
N ASP A 259 -28.18 13.67 -8.49
CA ASP A 259 -29.29 13.78 -9.44
C ASP A 259 -30.14 12.50 -9.53
N GLY A 260 -30.08 11.65 -8.50
CA GLY A 260 -30.93 10.44 -8.42
C GLY A 260 -30.38 9.27 -9.23
N GLY A 261 -29.06 9.22 -9.38
CA GLY A 261 -28.35 8.15 -10.07
C GLY A 261 -28.16 8.38 -11.56
N GLU A 262 -28.55 9.53 -12.12
CA GLU A 262 -28.35 9.81 -13.55
C GLU A 262 -26.86 9.94 -13.88
N HIS A 263 -26.10 10.62 -13.02
CA HIS A 263 -24.65 10.74 -13.12
C HIS A 263 -23.96 10.34 -11.81
N TRP A 264 -22.76 9.75 -11.95
CA TRP A 264 -21.95 9.25 -10.84
C TRP A 264 -20.54 9.83 -10.91
N SER A 265 -20.04 10.30 -9.77
CA SER A 265 -18.65 10.73 -9.58
C SER A 265 -17.97 9.76 -8.63
N ARG A 266 -16.80 9.23 -9.02
CA ARG A 266 -15.99 8.39 -8.12
C ARG A 266 -15.48 9.24 -6.96
N MET A 267 -15.64 8.77 -5.74
CA MET A 267 -15.02 9.37 -4.56
C MET A 267 -13.55 8.94 -4.51
N GLY A 268 -12.63 9.91 -4.59
CA GLY A 268 -11.19 9.66 -4.52
C GLY A 268 -10.70 9.28 -3.11
N GLY A 269 -9.43 8.88 -3.01
CA GLY A 269 -8.74 8.67 -1.74
C GLY A 269 -8.90 7.30 -1.09
N LEU A 270 -9.73 6.39 -1.64
CA LEU A 270 -9.85 5.01 -1.15
C LEU A 270 -8.97 4.06 -1.99
N PRO A 271 -7.90 3.48 -1.43
CA PRO A 271 -7.06 2.53 -2.15
C PRO A 271 -7.74 1.17 -2.19
N VAL A 272 -8.67 0.97 -3.13
CA VAL A 272 -9.47 -0.27 -3.26
C VAL A 272 -8.94 -1.23 -4.33
N GLY A 273 -7.69 -1.02 -4.78
CA GLY A 273 -7.08 -1.87 -5.80
C GLY A 273 -6.93 -3.32 -5.31
N ARG A 274 -7.35 -4.28 -6.15
CA ARG A 274 -7.32 -5.72 -5.86
C ARG A 274 -6.32 -6.41 -6.77
N PHE A 275 -5.03 -6.30 -6.44
CA PHE A 275 -4.01 -6.98 -7.23
C PHE A 275 -4.18 -8.50 -7.09
N THR A 276 -4.01 -9.19 -8.21
CA THR A 276 -3.94 -10.67 -8.24
C THR A 276 -2.48 -11.12 -8.25
N HIS A 277 -1.65 -10.46 -9.06
CA HIS A 277 -0.22 -10.69 -9.23
C HIS A 277 0.52 -9.36 -9.31
N ALA A 278 1.82 -9.38 -9.03
CA ALA A 278 2.72 -8.26 -9.31
C ALA A 278 3.93 -8.70 -10.12
N SER A 279 4.47 -7.79 -10.92
CA SER A 279 5.80 -7.91 -11.50
C SER A 279 6.50 -6.57 -11.49
N VAL A 280 7.81 -6.57 -11.74
CA VAL A 280 8.63 -5.35 -11.81
C VAL A 280 9.46 -5.33 -13.08
N ASP A 281 9.81 -4.13 -13.56
CA ASP A 281 10.84 -3.94 -14.59
C ASP A 281 12.17 -3.50 -13.97
N MET A 282 13.13 -3.12 -14.82
CA MET A 282 14.45 -2.61 -14.41
C MET A 282 14.62 -1.13 -14.74
N GLU A 283 13.54 -0.37 -14.95
CA GLU A 283 13.65 1.09 -15.11
C GLU A 283 14.12 1.75 -13.79
N VAL A 284 14.48 3.03 -13.85
CA VAL A 284 14.79 3.84 -12.66
C VAL A 284 13.88 5.05 -12.68
N PRO A 285 12.94 5.21 -11.71
CA PRO A 285 12.47 4.19 -10.76
C PRO A 285 11.93 2.98 -11.52
N PHE A 286 11.96 1.81 -10.89
CA PHE A 286 11.30 0.65 -11.49
C PHE A 286 9.78 0.82 -11.44
N ASN A 287 9.09 0.23 -12.40
CA ASN A 287 7.64 0.17 -12.42
C ASN A 287 7.13 -1.13 -11.80
N VAL A 288 6.03 -1.02 -11.07
CA VAL A 288 5.22 -2.14 -10.61
C VAL A 288 4.09 -2.34 -11.61
N TYR A 289 3.95 -3.58 -12.09
CA TYR A 289 2.87 -4.02 -12.97
C TYR A 289 1.94 -4.93 -12.18
N GLY A 290 0.66 -4.91 -12.50
CA GLY A 290 -0.25 -5.90 -11.97
C GLY A 290 -1.65 -5.81 -12.56
N GLY A 291 -2.26 -6.98 -12.73
CA GLY A 291 -3.68 -7.09 -13.01
C GLY A 291 -4.48 -6.88 -11.73
N LEU A 292 -5.51 -6.06 -11.84
CA LEU A 292 -6.48 -5.85 -10.80
C LEU A 292 -7.80 -6.51 -11.21
N GLU A 293 -8.30 -7.38 -10.35
CA GLU A 293 -9.56 -8.05 -10.59
C GLU A 293 -10.68 -7.01 -10.73
N ARG A 294 -11.40 -7.05 -11.86
CA ARG A 294 -12.46 -6.10 -12.25
C ARG A 294 -12.04 -4.66 -12.42
N SER A 295 -10.75 -4.34 -12.36
CA SER A 295 -10.26 -2.96 -12.42
C SER A 295 -9.15 -2.74 -13.44
N GLY A 296 -8.87 -3.69 -14.32
CA GLY A 296 -7.93 -3.55 -15.44
C GLY A 296 -6.50 -3.98 -15.13
N SER A 297 -5.65 -3.87 -16.15
CA SER A 297 -4.21 -4.12 -16.09
C SER A 297 -3.46 -2.80 -15.97
N TRP A 298 -2.63 -2.65 -14.94
CA TRP A 298 -2.00 -1.38 -14.58
C TRP A 298 -0.48 -1.49 -14.49
N MET A 299 0.17 -0.35 -14.71
CA MET A 299 1.58 -0.16 -14.35
C MET A 299 1.79 1.24 -13.78
N GLY A 300 2.82 1.40 -12.95
CA GLY A 300 3.26 2.72 -12.49
C GLY A 300 4.55 2.62 -11.68
N PRO A 301 5.24 3.76 -11.46
CA PRO A 301 6.51 3.76 -10.77
C PRO A 301 6.33 3.43 -9.28
N ALA A 302 7.30 2.70 -8.72
CA ALA A 302 7.35 2.41 -7.28
C ALA A 302 7.53 3.68 -6.42
N TYR A 303 8.29 4.65 -6.95
CA TYR A 303 8.55 5.95 -6.35
C TYR A 303 8.62 7.03 -7.44
N GLY A 304 8.17 8.26 -7.16
CA GLY A 304 8.02 9.29 -8.20
C GLY A 304 9.35 9.90 -8.65
N TRP A 305 9.34 10.75 -9.69
CA TRP A 305 10.43 11.69 -10.03
C TRP A 305 10.13 13.14 -9.63
N GLU A 306 8.94 13.39 -9.10
CA GLU A 306 8.43 14.72 -8.76
C GLU A 306 8.46 14.97 -7.25
N GLU A 307 8.38 16.25 -6.85
CA GLU A 307 8.21 16.61 -5.44
C GLU A 307 6.92 16.03 -4.84
N GLY A 308 7.03 15.39 -3.67
CA GLY A 308 5.89 14.70 -3.05
C GLY A 308 5.55 13.34 -3.67
N GLY A 309 6.37 12.84 -4.61
CA GLY A 309 6.35 11.44 -5.01
C GLY A 309 5.41 11.05 -6.15
N ALA A 310 5.22 9.74 -6.31
CA ALA A 310 4.36 9.11 -7.31
C ALA A 310 2.89 9.41 -7.03
N ARG A 311 2.17 9.75 -8.09
CA ARG A 311 0.76 10.19 -8.06
C ARG A 311 -0.10 9.25 -8.89
N ASN A 312 -1.41 9.37 -8.73
CA ASN A 312 -2.38 8.57 -9.50
C ASN A 312 -2.21 8.74 -11.03
N ARG A 313 -1.74 9.90 -11.49
CA ARG A 313 -1.47 10.16 -12.92
C ARG A 313 -0.23 9.46 -13.47
N ASP A 314 0.70 9.06 -12.60
CA ASP A 314 1.90 8.33 -12.98
C ASP A 314 1.58 6.84 -13.18
N TRP A 315 0.43 6.39 -12.68
CA TRP A 315 -0.12 5.06 -12.89
C TRP A 315 -1.00 5.05 -14.14
N MET A 316 -0.66 4.17 -15.06
CA MET A 316 -1.32 4.04 -16.35
C MET A 316 -2.11 2.72 -16.41
N GLU A 317 -3.37 2.83 -16.80
CA GLU A 317 -4.15 1.68 -17.21
C GLU A 317 -3.74 1.24 -18.62
N ILE A 318 -3.12 0.08 -18.73
CA ILE A 318 -2.78 -0.50 -20.03
C ILE A 318 -4.06 -0.99 -20.69
N ARG A 319 -4.99 -1.62 -19.96
CA ARG A 319 -6.26 -2.10 -20.51
C ARG A 319 -7.36 -2.21 -19.46
N SER A 320 -8.54 -1.74 -19.82
CA SER A 320 -9.78 -1.90 -19.04
C SER A 320 -10.41 -3.27 -19.25
N ASP A 321 -10.39 -4.10 -18.21
CA ASP A 321 -10.76 -5.53 -18.22
C ASP A 321 -10.74 -6.08 -16.77
N ASP A 322 -10.97 -7.37 -16.57
CA ASP A 322 -10.40 -8.13 -15.47
C ASP A 322 -8.91 -8.41 -15.75
N GLY A 323 -8.01 -7.76 -14.99
CA GLY A 323 -6.57 -8.00 -15.13
C GLY A 323 -6.08 -9.13 -14.22
N TYR A 324 -5.19 -9.99 -14.74
CA TYR A 324 -4.51 -11.06 -14.00
C TYR A 324 -2.98 -10.92 -14.05
N GLY A 325 -2.25 -11.96 -14.47
CA GLY A 325 -0.79 -11.91 -14.61
C GLY A 325 -0.33 -10.83 -15.58
N MET A 326 0.69 -10.06 -15.17
CA MET A 326 1.40 -9.11 -16.02
C MET A 326 2.90 -9.35 -15.88
N LEU A 327 3.64 -9.24 -16.98
CA LEU A 327 5.09 -9.41 -17.01
C LEU A 327 5.71 -8.33 -17.90
N ALA A 328 6.72 -7.62 -17.40
CA ALA A 328 7.54 -6.74 -18.22
C ALA A 328 8.52 -7.56 -19.08
N ASP A 329 8.82 -7.13 -20.31
CA ASP A 329 9.92 -7.73 -21.07
C ASP A 329 11.25 -7.25 -20.46
N PRO A 330 12.10 -8.15 -19.92
CA PRO A 330 13.30 -7.76 -19.19
C PRO A 330 14.36 -7.09 -20.06
N ASN A 331 14.27 -7.22 -21.39
CA ASN A 331 15.20 -6.61 -22.34
C ASN A 331 14.61 -5.42 -23.09
N ASP A 332 13.31 -5.14 -22.94
CA ASP A 332 12.61 -4.09 -23.66
C ASP A 332 11.52 -3.47 -22.78
N PRO A 333 11.84 -2.44 -21.99
CA PRO A 333 10.91 -1.82 -21.03
C PRO A 333 9.71 -1.16 -21.71
N GLY A 334 9.71 -1.00 -23.04
CA GLY A 334 8.55 -0.54 -23.80
C GLY A 334 7.50 -1.62 -24.04
N HIS A 335 7.77 -2.88 -23.66
CA HIS A 335 6.93 -4.02 -23.98
C HIS A 335 6.65 -4.91 -22.78
N GLY A 336 5.58 -5.69 -22.88
CA GLY A 336 5.27 -6.71 -21.89
C GLY A 336 4.10 -7.58 -22.29
N TYR A 337 3.66 -8.38 -21.34
CA TYR A 337 2.62 -9.38 -21.48
C TYR A 337 1.54 -9.17 -20.42
N MET A 338 0.29 -9.42 -20.77
CA MET A 338 -0.83 -9.39 -19.83
C MET A 338 -1.82 -10.52 -20.11
N VAL A 339 -2.34 -11.10 -19.03
CA VAL A 339 -3.46 -12.04 -19.02
C VAL A 339 -4.73 -11.30 -18.62
N LEU A 340 -5.78 -11.56 -19.38
CA LEU A 340 -7.13 -11.03 -19.15
C LEU A 340 -8.08 -12.18 -18.76
N GLY A 341 -9.35 -11.84 -18.51
CA GLY A 341 -10.41 -12.84 -18.35
C GLY A 341 -10.41 -13.91 -19.45
N ASP A 342 -10.89 -15.11 -19.11
CA ASP A 342 -10.93 -16.29 -19.99
C ASP A 342 -9.56 -16.77 -20.53
N GLY A 343 -8.49 -16.35 -19.85
CA GLY A 343 -7.11 -16.73 -20.17
C GLY A 343 -6.57 -16.08 -21.45
N ASP A 344 -7.08 -14.93 -21.88
CA ASP A 344 -6.53 -14.28 -23.07
C ASP A 344 -5.15 -13.67 -22.80
N LEU A 345 -4.17 -13.99 -23.64
CA LEU A 345 -2.79 -13.50 -23.52
C LEU A 345 -2.50 -12.45 -24.59
N ILE A 346 -2.09 -11.27 -24.14
CA ILE A 346 -1.77 -10.13 -25.00
C ILE A 346 -0.33 -9.66 -24.77
N ARG A 347 0.39 -9.41 -25.87
CA ARG A 347 1.63 -8.62 -25.87
C ARG A 347 1.30 -7.16 -26.15
N PHE A 348 1.83 -6.24 -25.35
CA PHE A 348 1.60 -4.80 -25.50
C PHE A 348 2.89 -4.03 -25.80
N ASP A 349 2.71 -2.86 -26.41
CA ASP A 349 3.73 -1.82 -26.64
C ASP A 349 3.23 -0.51 -25.98
N LEU A 350 4.02 0.01 -25.03
CA LEU A 350 3.70 1.21 -24.26
C LEU A 350 3.86 2.50 -25.05
N GLN A 351 4.74 2.53 -26.05
CA GLN A 351 5.01 3.72 -26.86
C GLN A 351 3.93 3.93 -27.92
N THR A 352 3.51 2.86 -28.61
CA THR A 352 2.53 2.93 -29.69
C THR A 352 1.10 2.65 -29.23
N GLY A 353 0.94 1.98 -28.08
CA GLY A 353 -0.33 1.46 -27.60
C GLY A 353 -0.79 0.20 -28.34
N GLU A 354 0.04 -0.37 -29.22
CA GLU A 354 -0.29 -1.59 -29.96
C GLU A 354 -0.47 -2.77 -29.00
N ARG A 355 -1.45 -3.63 -29.33
CA ARG A 355 -1.78 -4.83 -28.56
C ARG A 355 -1.98 -5.98 -29.52
N LYS A 356 -1.28 -7.08 -29.28
CA LYS A 356 -1.36 -8.29 -30.10
C LYS A 356 -1.79 -9.47 -29.25
N ARG A 357 -2.89 -10.10 -29.65
CA ARG A 357 -3.33 -11.38 -29.07
C ARG A 357 -2.35 -12.48 -29.48
N ILE A 358 -1.77 -13.14 -28.50
CA ILE A 358 -0.70 -14.15 -28.68
C ILE A 358 -1.01 -15.46 -27.94
N ARG A 359 -2.27 -15.70 -27.54
CA ARG A 359 -2.69 -16.93 -26.87
C ARG A 359 -2.29 -18.18 -27.69
N PRO A 360 -1.77 -19.26 -27.06
CA PRO A 360 -1.41 -20.48 -27.78
C PRO A 360 -2.62 -21.15 -28.47
N TRP A 361 -2.32 -21.95 -29.48
CA TRP A 361 -3.30 -22.72 -30.22
C TRP A 361 -3.65 -24.03 -29.49
N ALA A 362 -4.89 -24.50 -29.67
CA ALA A 362 -5.34 -25.78 -29.13
C ALA A 362 -5.08 -26.91 -30.14
N PRO A 363 -4.65 -28.12 -29.70
CA PRO A 363 -4.60 -29.28 -30.58
C PRO A 363 -5.93 -29.54 -31.28
N ALA A 364 -5.87 -30.08 -32.50
CA ALA A 364 -7.08 -30.40 -33.25
C ALA A 364 -8.02 -31.30 -32.41
N PHE A 365 -9.31 -30.96 -32.39
CA PHE A 365 -10.35 -31.66 -31.63
C PHE A 365 -10.19 -31.64 -30.09
N THR A 366 -9.29 -30.83 -29.54
CA THR A 366 -9.10 -30.65 -28.10
C THR A 366 -9.27 -29.19 -27.74
N GLY A 367 -10.21 -28.86 -26.85
CA GLY A 367 -10.28 -27.51 -26.25
C GLY A 367 -9.20 -27.32 -25.19
N LEU A 368 -8.64 -26.12 -25.08
CA LEU A 368 -7.82 -25.77 -23.91
C LEU A 368 -8.74 -25.58 -22.70
N ARG A 369 -8.37 -26.21 -21.57
CA ARG A 369 -8.98 -25.89 -20.27
C ARG A 369 -8.13 -24.81 -19.63
N LEU A 370 -8.76 -23.72 -19.24
CA LEU A 370 -8.08 -22.53 -18.72
C LEU A 370 -8.72 -22.15 -17.39
N ASN A 371 -7.86 -21.79 -16.44
CA ASN A 371 -8.28 -21.00 -15.29
C ASN A 371 -8.51 -19.56 -15.77
N ARG A 372 -9.25 -18.75 -15.01
CA ARG A 372 -9.36 -17.32 -15.30
C ARG A 372 -8.03 -16.62 -15.04
N ASP A 373 -7.38 -17.00 -13.95
CA ASP A 373 -6.04 -16.57 -13.59
C ASP A 373 -5.02 -17.58 -14.17
N VAL A 374 -4.78 -17.49 -15.48
CA VAL A 374 -3.86 -18.40 -16.16
C VAL A 374 -2.41 -18.08 -15.75
N PRO A 375 -1.63 -19.08 -15.30
CA PRO A 375 -0.23 -18.85 -14.99
C PRO A 375 0.57 -18.58 -16.27
N ILE A 376 1.35 -17.51 -16.21
CA ILE A 376 2.36 -17.14 -17.19
C ILE A 376 3.68 -16.91 -16.48
N SER A 377 4.79 -17.27 -17.12
CA SER A 377 6.12 -17.02 -16.57
C SER A 377 7.13 -16.69 -17.67
N LEU A 378 8.13 -15.88 -17.33
CA LEU A 378 9.32 -15.70 -18.18
C LEU A 378 10.26 -16.91 -18.02
N ASP A 379 11.03 -17.22 -19.07
CA ASP A 379 12.17 -18.12 -18.94
C ASP A 379 13.36 -17.33 -18.35
N PRO A 380 13.89 -17.69 -17.17
CA PRO A 380 15.01 -16.97 -16.56
C PRO A 380 16.31 -17.08 -17.37
N HIS A 381 16.37 -17.96 -18.38
CA HIS A 381 17.54 -18.17 -19.22
C HIS A 381 17.39 -17.63 -20.64
N ASP A 382 16.19 -17.17 -21.03
CA ASP A 382 15.92 -16.58 -22.33
C ASP A 382 14.80 -15.54 -22.22
N ALA A 383 15.18 -14.27 -22.27
CA ALA A 383 14.27 -13.12 -22.18
C ALA A 383 13.19 -13.09 -23.29
N ALA A 384 13.40 -13.78 -24.43
CA ALA A 384 12.38 -13.87 -25.47
C ALA A 384 11.40 -15.03 -25.25
N ALA A 385 11.66 -15.90 -24.27
CA ALA A 385 10.87 -17.08 -24.01
C ALA A 385 9.87 -16.89 -22.86
N ILE A 386 8.66 -17.39 -23.10
CA ILE A 386 7.53 -17.33 -22.16
C ILE A 386 6.84 -18.68 -22.08
N TYR A 387 6.31 -18.98 -20.89
CA TYR A 387 5.46 -20.13 -20.62
C TYR A 387 4.02 -19.70 -20.37
N TYR A 388 3.07 -20.56 -20.74
CA TYR A 388 1.64 -20.37 -20.53
C TYR A 388 0.98 -21.69 -20.14
N GLY A 389 0.11 -21.66 -19.13
CA GLY A 389 -0.57 -22.85 -18.59
C GLY A 389 -2.00 -23.05 -19.07
N SER A 390 -2.31 -24.26 -19.53
CA SER A 390 -3.68 -24.75 -19.66
C SER A 390 -3.80 -26.04 -18.84
N GLN A 391 -4.40 -27.10 -19.36
CA GLN A 391 -4.03 -28.46 -18.96
C GLN A 391 -2.62 -28.89 -19.45
N PHE A 392 -2.01 -28.09 -20.34
CA PHE A 392 -0.70 -28.31 -20.93
C PHE A 392 0.25 -27.15 -20.59
N VAL A 393 1.55 -27.42 -20.61
CA VAL A 393 2.58 -26.37 -20.61
C VAL A 393 2.89 -26.00 -22.06
N HIS A 394 2.66 -24.73 -22.38
CA HIS A 394 3.00 -24.14 -23.67
C HIS A 394 4.25 -23.28 -23.51
N LYS A 395 5.21 -23.41 -24.44
CA LYS A 395 6.42 -22.59 -24.50
C LYS A 395 6.49 -21.83 -25.82
N SER A 396 6.82 -20.55 -25.75
CA SER A 396 7.27 -19.74 -26.87
C SER A 396 8.70 -19.32 -26.63
N THR A 397 9.51 -19.20 -27.69
CA THR A 397 10.90 -18.69 -27.64
C THR A 397 11.06 -17.39 -28.44
N ASN A 398 9.95 -16.79 -28.84
CA ASN A 398 9.90 -15.61 -29.69
C ASN A 398 8.75 -14.69 -29.31
N ARG A 399 8.60 -14.41 -28.01
CA ARG A 399 7.64 -13.44 -27.46
C ARG A 399 6.18 -13.73 -27.84
N GLY A 400 5.81 -15.01 -27.91
CA GLY A 400 4.45 -15.46 -28.21
C GLY A 400 4.09 -15.49 -29.69
N GLU A 401 5.03 -15.27 -30.61
CA GLU A 401 4.75 -15.36 -32.05
C GLU A 401 4.45 -16.79 -32.51
N THR A 402 5.14 -17.78 -31.92
CA THR A 402 4.87 -19.21 -32.14
C THR A 402 4.94 -19.99 -30.83
N TRP A 403 4.14 -21.06 -30.74
CA TRP A 403 3.99 -21.87 -29.53
C TRP A 403 4.24 -23.35 -29.80
N GLN A 404 4.92 -24.00 -28.85
CA GLN A 404 5.09 -25.44 -28.74
C GLN A 404 4.46 -25.94 -27.44
N ILE A 405 3.71 -27.04 -27.52
CA ILE A 405 3.26 -27.77 -26.33
C ILE A 405 4.41 -28.68 -25.90
N ILE A 406 4.88 -28.52 -24.66
CA ILE A 406 6.01 -29.26 -24.08
C ILE A 406 5.56 -30.20 -22.95
N SER A 407 4.29 -30.60 -22.94
CA SER A 407 3.78 -31.57 -21.97
C SER A 407 2.62 -32.38 -22.54
N GLY A 408 2.31 -33.50 -21.89
CA GLY A 408 0.97 -34.10 -21.98
C GLY A 408 -0.04 -33.33 -21.13
N ASP A 409 -1.27 -33.83 -21.03
CA ASP A 409 -2.24 -33.32 -20.06
C ASP A 409 -1.70 -33.62 -18.66
N LEU A 410 -1.34 -32.58 -17.90
CA LEU A 410 -0.70 -32.71 -16.59
C LEU A 410 -1.68 -32.77 -15.43
N THR A 411 -2.98 -32.88 -15.73
CA THR A 411 -4.07 -32.85 -14.74
C THR A 411 -4.66 -34.23 -14.57
N VAL A 412 -5.29 -34.51 -13.42
CA VAL A 412 -5.99 -35.77 -13.15
C VAL A 412 -7.17 -35.93 -14.09
N ASN A 413 -7.92 -34.83 -14.28
CA ASN A 413 -9.02 -34.74 -15.23
C ASN A 413 -10.11 -35.81 -14.98
N ASP A 414 -10.44 -36.04 -13.71
CA ASP A 414 -11.45 -37.02 -13.29
C ASP A 414 -12.83 -36.61 -13.84
N PRO A 415 -13.47 -37.45 -14.70
CA PRO A 415 -14.82 -37.19 -15.21
C PRO A 415 -15.89 -36.93 -14.13
N ALA A 416 -15.74 -37.48 -12.92
CA ALA A 416 -16.67 -37.26 -11.81
C ALA A 416 -16.52 -35.87 -11.16
N GLU A 417 -15.34 -35.25 -11.30
CA GLU A 417 -15.01 -33.91 -10.79
C GLU A 417 -15.08 -32.85 -11.90
N ARG A 418 -15.27 -33.26 -13.16
CA ARG A 418 -15.58 -32.35 -14.27
C ARG A 418 -16.89 -31.63 -13.98
N ARG A 419 -16.85 -30.30 -14.07
CA ARG A 419 -18.03 -29.42 -13.96
C ARG A 419 -19.15 -29.92 -14.89
N GLU A 420 -20.19 -30.51 -14.31
CA GLU A 420 -21.50 -30.54 -14.93
C GLU A 420 -22.14 -29.15 -14.77
N ALA A 421 -22.84 -28.67 -15.81
CA ALA A 421 -23.61 -27.42 -15.75
C ALA A 421 -24.46 -27.37 -14.46
N PRO A 422 -24.67 -26.19 -13.85
CA PRO A 422 -25.40 -26.07 -12.59
C PRO A 422 -26.70 -26.90 -12.63
N ARG A 423 -26.79 -27.90 -11.75
CA ARG A 423 -27.85 -28.94 -11.77
C ARG A 423 -29.27 -28.44 -11.48
N ASN A 424 -29.47 -27.13 -11.31
CA ASN A 424 -30.75 -26.52 -10.99
C ASN A 424 -31.37 -25.69 -12.14
N GLY A 425 -31.09 -26.00 -13.41
CA GLY A 425 -32.04 -25.85 -14.52
C GLY A 425 -32.31 -24.46 -15.11
N ALA A 426 -31.97 -24.30 -16.39
CA ALA A 426 -33.01 -24.14 -17.41
C ALA A 426 -32.64 -25.09 -18.57
N ASP A 427 -33.54 -26.02 -18.86
CA ASP A 427 -33.53 -26.84 -20.08
C ASP A 427 -33.89 -25.89 -21.23
N THR A 428 -32.91 -25.09 -21.69
CA THR A 428 -33.04 -24.30 -22.91
C THR A 428 -32.13 -24.93 -23.95
N ASP A 429 -32.72 -25.82 -24.74
CA ASP A 429 -32.21 -26.40 -25.97
C ASP A 429 -32.09 -25.35 -27.10
N ASP A 430 -31.86 -24.08 -26.76
CA ASP A 430 -31.72 -22.97 -27.70
C ASP A 430 -30.85 -21.87 -27.09
N LEU A 431 -29.80 -21.52 -27.84
CA LEU A 431 -28.77 -20.50 -27.60
C LEU A 431 -27.64 -20.92 -26.64
N THR A 432 -26.46 -21.01 -27.27
CA THR A 432 -25.12 -20.97 -26.67
C THR A 432 -25.09 -20.09 -25.43
N ILE A 433 -25.13 -20.71 -24.24
CA ILE A 433 -24.59 -20.09 -23.04
C ILE A 433 -23.07 -20.15 -23.24
N ASP A 434 -22.56 -19.14 -23.95
CA ASP A 434 -21.15 -18.88 -24.04
C ASP A 434 -20.61 -18.79 -22.60
N ALA A 435 -19.45 -19.37 -22.39
CA ALA A 435 -18.73 -19.41 -21.11
C ALA A 435 -18.38 -18.02 -20.53
N GLU A 436 -18.87 -16.94 -21.14
CA GLU A 436 -18.57 -15.52 -20.88
C GLU A 436 -19.42 -14.88 -19.75
N ASN A 437 -20.32 -15.61 -19.08
CA ASN A 437 -21.29 -15.00 -18.14
C ASN A 437 -21.31 -15.57 -16.72
N VAL A 438 -20.22 -16.17 -16.25
CA VAL A 438 -20.07 -16.52 -14.83
C VAL A 438 -18.88 -15.80 -14.23
N ASP A 439 -19.06 -14.54 -13.85
CA ASP A 439 -18.03 -13.63 -13.34
C ASP A 439 -17.55 -13.95 -11.91
N GLY A 440 -16.72 -14.98 -11.73
CA GLY A 440 -15.79 -15.12 -10.60
C GLY A 440 -14.62 -16.07 -10.93
N PRO A 441 -13.50 -16.08 -10.17
CA PRO A 441 -12.42 -17.08 -10.31
C PRO A 441 -12.88 -18.53 -10.03
N GLU A 442 -14.19 -18.74 -9.96
CA GLU A 442 -14.84 -19.82 -9.29
C GLU A 442 -15.87 -20.54 -10.18
N ALA A 443 -15.87 -20.26 -11.50
CA ALA A 443 -16.86 -20.78 -12.44
C ALA A 443 -16.38 -21.42 -13.75
N GLU A 444 -15.09 -21.38 -14.10
CA GLU A 444 -14.61 -21.88 -15.40
C GLU A 444 -13.62 -23.05 -15.27
N GLY A 445 -13.93 -24.15 -15.98
CA GLY A 445 -13.24 -25.46 -16.09
C GLY A 445 -12.14 -25.84 -15.10
N GLY A 446 -12.41 -26.76 -14.17
CA GLY A 446 -11.36 -27.40 -13.36
C GLY A 446 -10.45 -28.32 -14.18
N ALA A 447 -9.43 -28.91 -13.53
CA ALA A 447 -8.36 -29.68 -14.16
C ALA A 447 -7.50 -28.78 -15.06
N THR A 448 -6.86 -27.80 -14.43
CA THR A 448 -6.00 -26.78 -15.05
C THR A 448 -4.71 -26.57 -14.26
N ILE A 449 -3.66 -26.12 -14.95
CA ILE A 449 -2.42 -25.66 -14.33
C ILE A 449 -2.67 -24.28 -13.70
N THR A 450 -2.25 -24.12 -12.45
CA THR A 450 -2.39 -22.89 -11.65
C THR A 450 -1.05 -22.20 -11.38
N SER A 451 0.07 -22.92 -11.50
CA SER A 451 1.41 -22.36 -11.34
C SER A 451 2.39 -23.00 -12.33
N ILE A 452 3.27 -22.19 -12.91
CA ILE A 452 4.41 -22.63 -13.73
C ILE A 452 5.64 -21.88 -13.24
N ALA A 453 6.64 -22.62 -12.76
CA ALA A 453 7.84 -22.05 -12.17
C ALA A 453 9.10 -22.72 -12.75
N PRO A 454 9.71 -22.14 -13.80
CA PRO A 454 11.01 -22.59 -14.30
C PRO A 454 12.12 -22.24 -13.31
N SER A 455 13.13 -23.10 -13.19
CA SER A 455 14.28 -22.86 -12.31
C SER A 455 15.25 -21.84 -12.90
N SER A 456 15.67 -20.87 -12.09
CA SER A 456 16.74 -19.93 -12.44
C SER A 456 18.14 -20.56 -12.42
N LEU A 457 18.30 -21.72 -11.76
CA LEU A 457 19.57 -22.42 -11.64
C LEU A 457 19.79 -23.49 -12.70
N ASP A 458 18.71 -24.10 -13.21
CA ASP A 458 18.78 -25.20 -14.18
C ASP A 458 17.69 -25.08 -15.26
N ARG A 459 18.12 -24.93 -16.52
CA ARG A 459 17.25 -24.80 -17.69
C ARG A 459 16.34 -26.00 -17.93
N ASP A 460 16.75 -27.18 -17.46
CA ASP A 460 15.99 -28.40 -17.69
C ASP A 460 14.90 -28.61 -16.64
N VAL A 461 14.88 -27.80 -15.57
CA VAL A 461 13.99 -27.96 -14.42
C VAL A 461 12.82 -26.98 -14.50
N ILE A 462 11.61 -27.51 -14.56
CA ILE A 462 10.36 -26.73 -14.53
C ILE A 462 9.39 -27.42 -13.56
N TRP A 463 8.82 -26.63 -12.65
CA TRP A 463 7.79 -27.06 -11.73
C TRP A 463 6.41 -26.58 -12.18
N VAL A 464 5.39 -27.39 -11.95
CA VAL A 464 4.00 -27.12 -12.31
C VAL A 464 3.08 -27.52 -11.15
N GLY A 465 2.09 -26.67 -10.88
CA GLY A 465 1.01 -26.94 -9.92
C GLY A 465 -0.37 -26.94 -10.59
N THR A 466 -1.32 -27.69 -10.06
CA THR A 466 -2.70 -27.75 -10.59
C THR A 466 -3.76 -27.33 -9.56
N ASP A 467 -4.96 -27.04 -10.05
CA ASP A 467 -6.17 -26.79 -9.25
C ASP A 467 -6.74 -28.06 -8.58
N GLU A 468 -6.26 -29.23 -8.97
CA GLU A 468 -6.56 -30.53 -8.33
C GLU A 468 -5.54 -30.87 -7.21
N GLY A 469 -4.47 -30.07 -7.11
CA GLY A 469 -3.45 -30.19 -6.07
C GLY A 469 -2.23 -31.00 -6.44
N ASP A 470 -2.06 -31.40 -7.70
CA ASP A 470 -0.85 -32.07 -8.15
C ASP A 470 0.32 -31.10 -8.29
N VAL A 471 1.47 -31.54 -7.82
CA VAL A 471 2.77 -30.90 -8.07
C VAL A 471 3.54 -31.81 -9.00
N LEU A 472 4.01 -31.27 -10.13
CA LEU A 472 4.78 -31.97 -11.13
C LEU A 472 6.12 -31.27 -11.39
N VAL A 473 7.15 -32.07 -11.67
CA VAL A 473 8.48 -31.58 -12.04
C VAL A 473 8.97 -32.28 -13.30
N THR A 474 9.60 -31.52 -14.20
CA THR A 474 10.42 -32.05 -15.28
C THR A 474 11.88 -31.72 -15.01
N ARG A 475 12.79 -32.58 -15.45
CA ARG A 475 14.25 -32.38 -15.44
C ARG A 475 14.85 -32.55 -16.84
N SER A 476 14.03 -32.30 -17.86
CA SER A 476 14.38 -32.48 -19.27
C SER A 476 13.69 -31.43 -20.13
N ALA A 477 13.52 -30.21 -19.61
CA ALA A 477 12.91 -29.06 -20.29
C ALA A 477 11.52 -29.35 -20.91
N GLY A 478 10.70 -30.17 -20.25
CA GLY A 478 9.38 -30.59 -20.73
C GLY A 478 9.32 -31.94 -21.44
N GLY A 479 10.43 -32.67 -21.55
CA GLY A 479 10.41 -34.05 -22.08
C GLY A 479 9.59 -35.04 -21.24
N GLU A 480 10.07 -35.36 -20.04
CA GLU A 480 9.40 -36.25 -19.08
C GLU A 480 8.92 -35.46 -17.85
N TRP A 481 7.71 -35.75 -17.38
CA TRP A 481 7.07 -35.10 -16.24
C TRP A 481 6.76 -36.13 -15.16
N GLN A 482 7.11 -35.80 -13.92
CA GLN A 482 6.88 -36.65 -12.74
C GLN A 482 5.96 -35.93 -11.75
N SER A 483 4.79 -36.50 -11.45
CA SER A 483 4.00 -36.04 -10.30
C SER A 483 4.66 -36.50 -8.99
N VAL A 484 4.77 -35.58 -8.05
CA VAL A 484 5.31 -35.83 -6.70
C VAL A 484 4.23 -35.72 -5.61
N ARG A 485 2.96 -35.55 -6.00
CA ARG A 485 1.84 -35.33 -5.08
C ARG A 485 1.71 -36.40 -3.99
N ASN A 486 1.90 -37.66 -4.35
CA ASN A 486 1.78 -38.80 -3.44
C ASN A 486 2.88 -38.85 -2.34
N ARG A 487 3.87 -37.96 -2.41
CA ARG A 487 4.95 -37.83 -1.43
C ARG A 487 4.75 -36.66 -0.48
N ILE A 488 3.72 -35.84 -0.72
CA ILE A 488 3.37 -34.68 0.09
C ILE A 488 2.24 -35.09 1.03
N ASP A 489 2.61 -35.51 2.25
CA ASP A 489 1.65 -35.91 3.26
C ASP A 489 0.88 -34.71 3.85
N ARG A 490 -0.33 -34.97 4.35
CA ARG A 490 -1.15 -34.01 5.14
C ARG A 490 -1.56 -32.73 4.40
N VAL A 491 -1.67 -32.81 3.07
CA VAL A 491 -2.39 -31.83 2.26
C VAL A 491 -3.78 -32.40 1.99
N PRO A 492 -4.88 -31.70 2.36
CA PRO A 492 -6.23 -32.12 2.03
C PRO A 492 -6.40 -32.37 0.53
N ASP A 493 -7.21 -33.37 0.16
CA ASP A 493 -7.51 -33.65 -1.25
C ASP A 493 -8.17 -32.43 -1.90
N SER A 494 -7.89 -32.23 -3.21
CA SER A 494 -8.37 -31.08 -3.98
C SER A 494 -7.92 -29.69 -3.44
N SER A 495 -6.81 -29.63 -2.69
CA SER A 495 -6.18 -28.35 -2.33
C SER A 495 -5.45 -27.78 -3.54
N TRP A 496 -5.72 -26.54 -3.93
CA TRP A 496 -5.07 -25.92 -5.08
C TRP A 496 -3.58 -25.71 -4.80
N VAL A 497 -2.73 -25.94 -5.79
CA VAL A 497 -1.35 -25.44 -5.72
C VAL A 497 -1.39 -23.94 -5.99
N ALA A 498 -1.22 -23.13 -4.95
CA ALA A 498 -1.36 -21.69 -5.01
C ALA A 498 -0.09 -21.01 -5.58
N HIS A 499 1.08 -21.47 -5.14
CA HIS A 499 2.36 -20.93 -5.57
C HIS A 499 3.46 -21.98 -5.52
N ILE A 500 4.42 -21.92 -6.44
CA ILE A 500 5.64 -22.72 -6.40
C ILE A 500 6.82 -21.77 -6.58
N GLU A 501 7.77 -21.82 -5.66
CA GLU A 501 8.99 -21.03 -5.66
C GLU A 501 10.20 -21.96 -5.72
N PRO A 502 10.76 -22.22 -6.92
CA PRO A 502 12.03 -22.91 -7.06
C PRO A 502 13.15 -22.08 -6.43
N SER A 503 14.07 -22.74 -5.73
CA SER A 503 15.17 -22.01 -5.08
C SER A 503 16.10 -21.37 -6.10
N ALA A 504 16.44 -20.10 -5.86
CA ALA A 504 17.44 -19.37 -6.63
C ALA A 504 18.89 -19.63 -6.17
N VAL A 505 19.09 -20.42 -5.12
CA VAL A 505 20.41 -20.68 -4.52
C VAL A 505 20.74 -22.17 -4.35
N ARG A 506 19.73 -23.06 -4.34
CA ARG A 506 19.95 -24.52 -4.26
C ARG A 506 19.24 -25.29 -5.39
N PRO A 507 19.98 -25.95 -6.30
CA PRO A 507 19.38 -26.78 -7.35
C PRO A 507 18.55 -27.93 -6.77
N GLY A 508 17.35 -28.14 -7.34
CA GLY A 508 16.43 -29.19 -6.89
C GLY A 508 15.53 -28.82 -5.72
N SER A 509 15.77 -27.68 -5.08
CA SER A 509 14.92 -27.20 -4.00
C SER A 509 13.75 -26.37 -4.49
N ALA A 510 12.62 -26.49 -3.81
CA ALA A 510 11.43 -25.66 -4.05
C ALA A 510 10.58 -25.52 -2.78
N LEU A 511 9.90 -24.38 -2.67
CA LEU A 511 8.80 -24.16 -1.73
C LEU A 511 7.47 -24.23 -2.49
N VAL A 512 6.47 -24.87 -1.89
CA VAL A 512 5.12 -25.00 -2.46
C VAL A 512 4.09 -24.58 -1.45
N ALA A 513 3.23 -23.64 -1.83
CA ALA A 513 2.07 -23.24 -1.05
C ALA A 513 0.79 -23.91 -1.59
N PHE A 514 -0.01 -24.46 -0.68
CA PHE A 514 -1.32 -25.04 -1.01
C PHE A 514 -2.45 -24.19 -0.42
N ASP A 515 -3.50 -24.01 -1.22
CA ASP A 515 -4.73 -23.37 -0.81
C ASP A 515 -5.86 -24.41 -0.65
N ALA A 516 -6.14 -24.76 0.60
CA ALA A 516 -7.18 -25.70 0.98
C ALA A 516 -8.51 -25.02 1.37
N HIS A 517 -8.68 -23.71 1.20
CA HIS A 517 -9.88 -23.00 1.71
C HIS A 517 -11.18 -23.53 1.13
N ARG A 518 -11.14 -24.03 -0.11
CA ARG A 518 -12.29 -24.61 -0.82
C ARG A 518 -12.75 -25.95 -0.23
N THR A 519 -11.96 -26.55 0.65
CA THR A 519 -12.30 -27.72 1.47
C THR A 519 -12.84 -27.33 2.85
N GLY A 520 -12.82 -26.04 3.18
CA GLY A 520 -13.14 -25.50 4.51
C GLY A 520 -11.94 -25.40 5.46
N SER A 521 -10.74 -25.84 5.05
CA SER A 521 -9.52 -25.71 5.85
C SER A 521 -8.88 -24.32 5.69
N ARG A 522 -8.48 -23.70 6.80
CA ARG A 522 -7.73 -22.43 6.83
C ARG A 522 -6.29 -22.61 7.33
N GLU A 523 -5.80 -23.85 7.31
CA GLU A 523 -4.42 -24.12 7.72
C GLU A 523 -3.44 -23.44 6.76
N SER A 524 -2.34 -22.93 7.32
CA SER A 524 -1.20 -22.48 6.54
C SER A 524 -0.42 -23.72 6.07
N LEU A 525 -0.37 -23.91 4.75
CA LEU A 525 0.19 -25.11 4.10
C LEU A 525 1.34 -24.71 3.17
N ILE A 526 2.55 -24.69 3.72
CA ILE A 526 3.80 -24.51 2.96
C ILE A 526 4.63 -25.77 3.13
N PHE A 527 5.17 -26.29 2.04
CA PHE A 527 6.04 -27.45 2.03
C PHE A 527 7.34 -27.14 1.29
N SER A 528 8.46 -27.66 1.79
CA SER A 528 9.78 -27.55 1.17
C SER A 528 10.29 -28.91 0.74
N THR A 529 11.02 -28.93 -0.37
CA THR A 529 11.84 -30.04 -0.82
C THR A 529 13.24 -29.53 -1.18
N ASP A 530 14.26 -30.39 -1.08
CA ASP A 530 15.64 -30.10 -1.47
C ASP A 530 16.18 -31.12 -2.50
N ASP A 531 15.32 -31.98 -3.04
CA ASP A 531 15.73 -33.15 -3.84
C ASP A 531 14.82 -33.44 -5.03
N TYR A 532 14.28 -32.40 -5.66
CA TYR A 532 13.36 -32.50 -6.80
C TYR A 532 12.03 -33.19 -6.43
N GLY A 533 11.61 -33.10 -5.17
CA GLY A 533 10.31 -33.59 -4.69
C GLY A 533 10.31 -35.08 -4.38
N ASP A 534 11.47 -35.67 -4.10
CA ASP A 534 11.59 -37.03 -3.58
C ASP A 534 11.19 -37.06 -2.08
N ASP A 535 11.63 -36.08 -1.29
CA ASP A 535 11.26 -35.88 0.12
C ASP A 535 10.69 -34.47 0.36
N TRP A 536 9.77 -34.37 1.35
CA TRP A 536 9.04 -33.14 1.69
C TRP A 536 8.95 -32.89 3.19
N GLU A 537 9.07 -31.62 3.57
CA GLU A 537 8.88 -31.13 4.93
C GLU A 537 7.83 -30.01 4.96
N ARG A 538 6.99 -29.98 6.02
CA ARG A 538 6.03 -28.88 6.22
C ARG A 538 6.73 -27.74 6.95
N VAL A 539 6.74 -26.56 6.33
CA VAL A 539 7.34 -25.33 6.85
C VAL A 539 6.35 -24.61 7.76
N GLY A 540 6.83 -24.04 8.88
CA GLY A 540 6.03 -23.19 9.77
C GLY A 540 4.95 -23.91 10.61
N ARG A 541 5.03 -25.23 10.79
CA ARG A 541 3.97 -26.03 11.44
C ARG A 541 3.67 -25.65 12.90
N GLU A 542 4.69 -25.25 13.66
CA GLU A 542 4.57 -24.83 15.08
C GLU A 542 4.89 -23.33 15.25
N SER A 543 4.66 -22.54 14.20
CA SER A 543 5.00 -21.12 14.15
C SER A 543 3.77 -20.21 14.33
N ASN A 544 4.00 -18.90 14.35
CA ASN A 544 2.94 -17.89 14.37
C ASN A 544 2.34 -17.60 12.96
N LEU A 545 2.67 -18.41 11.95
CA LEU A 545 2.09 -18.26 10.62
C LEU A 545 0.59 -18.59 10.67
N GLU A 546 -0.25 -17.63 10.29
CA GLU A 546 -1.70 -17.79 10.29
C GLU A 546 -2.31 -17.47 8.93
N GLY A 547 -3.40 -18.17 8.62
CA GLY A 547 -4.22 -17.90 7.45
C GLY A 547 -3.91 -18.76 6.23
N ILE A 548 -4.69 -18.53 5.18
CA ILE A 548 -4.52 -19.18 3.89
C ILE A 548 -3.32 -18.56 3.21
N VAL A 549 -2.33 -19.37 2.83
CA VAL A 549 -1.12 -18.89 2.14
C VAL A 549 -1.42 -18.80 0.65
N HIS A 550 -1.20 -17.61 0.07
CA HIS A 550 -1.38 -17.37 -1.36
C HIS A 550 -0.04 -17.40 -2.11
N THR A 551 1.01 -16.87 -1.50
CA THR A 551 2.35 -16.80 -2.10
C THR A 551 3.42 -17.03 -1.03
N VAL A 552 4.55 -17.60 -1.45
CA VAL A 552 5.76 -17.76 -0.65
C VAL A 552 6.96 -17.49 -1.55
N VAL A 553 7.84 -16.59 -1.12
CA VAL A 553 9.02 -16.15 -1.89
C VAL A 553 10.26 -16.34 -1.05
N GLN A 554 11.29 -16.96 -1.65
CA GLN A 554 12.62 -17.07 -1.07
C GLN A 554 13.48 -15.91 -1.56
N ASP A 555 14.27 -15.32 -0.67
CA ASP A 555 15.26 -14.34 -1.11
C ASP A 555 16.34 -14.99 -2.00
N ALA A 556 16.67 -14.34 -3.11
CA ALA A 556 17.59 -14.88 -4.10
C ALA A 556 19.07 -14.87 -3.66
N ILE A 557 19.40 -14.29 -2.50
CA ILE A 557 20.77 -14.16 -2.00
C ILE A 557 20.95 -14.94 -0.68
N VAL A 558 19.99 -14.85 0.24
CA VAL A 558 20.02 -15.48 1.57
C VAL A 558 18.89 -16.50 1.70
N GLU A 559 19.23 -17.78 1.70
CA GLU A 559 18.23 -18.87 1.65
C GLU A 559 17.31 -18.94 2.88
N GLU A 560 17.78 -18.42 4.01
CA GLU A 560 17.07 -18.37 5.28
C GLU A 560 15.96 -17.32 5.32
N LEU A 561 16.07 -16.28 4.47
CA LEU A 561 15.09 -15.20 4.40
C LEU A 561 13.91 -15.60 3.49
N LEU A 562 12.74 -15.80 4.10
CA LEU A 562 11.51 -16.13 3.40
C LEU A 562 10.41 -15.09 3.70
N PHE A 563 9.55 -14.87 2.72
CA PHE A 563 8.35 -14.06 2.82
C PHE A 563 7.12 -14.88 2.47
N ALA A 564 6.03 -14.75 3.23
CA ALA A 564 4.76 -15.41 2.94
C ALA A 564 3.62 -14.39 2.95
N GLY A 565 2.83 -14.40 1.87
CA GLY A 565 1.61 -13.61 1.75
C GLY A 565 0.40 -14.48 2.08
N THR A 566 -0.37 -14.07 3.10
CA THR A 566 -1.58 -14.78 3.52
C THR A 566 -2.82 -13.90 3.47
N ASP A 567 -3.99 -14.49 3.65
CA ASP A 567 -5.24 -13.75 3.88
C ASP A 567 -5.22 -12.89 5.17
N GLN A 568 -4.21 -13.07 6.03
CA GLN A 568 -3.96 -12.30 7.25
C GLN A 568 -2.83 -11.28 7.12
N GLY A 569 -2.17 -11.14 5.97
CA GLY A 569 -1.11 -10.14 5.75
C GLY A 569 0.23 -10.74 5.35
N LEU A 570 1.30 -9.97 5.55
CA LEU A 570 2.68 -10.39 5.27
C LEU A 570 3.30 -11.03 6.51
N TYR A 571 3.97 -12.17 6.30
CA TYR A 571 4.80 -12.85 7.29
C TYR A 571 6.23 -12.95 6.77
N VAL A 572 7.19 -12.83 7.69
CA VAL A 572 8.63 -12.90 7.40
C VAL A 572 9.27 -13.96 8.28
N SER A 573 10.18 -14.74 7.71
CA SER A 573 11.02 -15.70 8.40
C SER A 573 12.48 -15.35 8.18
N LEU A 574 13.30 -15.46 9.23
CA LEU A 574 14.75 -15.27 9.19
C LEU A 574 15.54 -16.59 9.33
N ASN A 575 14.85 -17.73 9.45
CA ASN A 575 15.43 -19.04 9.72
C ASN A 575 14.79 -20.13 8.84
N ARG A 576 14.64 -19.83 7.54
CA ARG A 576 14.17 -20.78 6.52
C ARG A 576 12.78 -21.38 6.80
N GLY A 577 11.95 -20.62 7.49
CA GLY A 577 10.54 -20.89 7.76
C GLY A 577 10.30 -21.77 8.98
N GLU A 578 11.31 -21.99 9.82
CA GLU A 578 11.13 -22.58 11.15
C GLU A 578 10.20 -21.69 12.00
N ASP A 579 10.48 -20.37 12.04
CA ASP A 579 9.68 -19.37 12.73
C ASP A 579 9.25 -18.22 11.82
N TRP A 580 8.06 -17.68 12.10
CA TRP A 580 7.47 -16.58 11.34
C TRP A 580 7.02 -15.48 12.29
N PHE A 581 7.23 -14.23 11.88
CA PHE A 581 6.60 -13.08 12.51
C PHE A 581 5.76 -12.31 11.49
N LYS A 582 4.64 -11.77 11.97
CA LYS A 582 3.75 -10.94 11.17
C LYS A 582 4.33 -9.54 11.01
N TRP A 583 4.34 -9.03 9.78
CA TRP A 583 4.73 -7.65 9.52
C TRP A 583 3.56 -6.70 9.85
N THR A 584 3.73 -5.86 10.86
CA THR A 584 2.70 -4.92 11.35
C THR A 584 3.07 -3.44 11.14
N HIS A 585 4.21 -3.15 10.51
CA HIS A 585 4.73 -1.78 10.36
C HIS A 585 4.32 -1.20 9.00
N GLY A 586 3.27 -0.37 8.98
CA GLY A 586 2.79 0.32 7.77
C GLY A 586 1.91 -0.51 6.83
N LEU A 587 1.75 -1.81 7.08
CA LEU A 587 0.84 -2.69 6.36
C LEU A 587 -0.38 -3.03 7.23
N PRO A 588 -1.62 -2.68 6.82
CA PRO A 588 -2.81 -3.05 7.57
C PRO A 588 -3.12 -4.55 7.45
N LEU A 589 -4.08 -5.05 8.23
CA LEU A 589 -4.66 -6.38 8.01
C LEU A 589 -5.36 -6.43 6.64
N VAL A 590 -4.69 -7.02 5.65
CA VAL A 590 -5.20 -7.16 4.28
C VAL A 590 -4.65 -8.44 3.66
N PRO A 591 -5.42 -9.16 2.84
CA PRO A 591 -4.89 -10.29 2.09
C PRO A 591 -3.74 -9.86 1.17
N VAL A 592 -2.60 -10.55 1.29
CA VAL A 592 -1.45 -10.42 0.40
C VAL A 592 -1.51 -11.56 -0.60
N ARG A 593 -1.68 -11.24 -1.89
CA ARG A 593 -1.86 -12.21 -2.97
C ARG A 593 -0.56 -12.60 -3.63
N ASP A 594 0.35 -11.66 -3.77
CA ASP A 594 1.61 -11.88 -4.46
C ASP A 594 2.74 -11.01 -3.89
N LEU A 595 3.98 -11.46 -4.09
CA LEU A 595 5.20 -10.88 -3.55
C LEU A 595 6.29 -10.92 -4.61
N VAL A 596 7.03 -9.81 -4.77
CA VAL A 596 8.19 -9.77 -5.68
C VAL A 596 9.32 -9.01 -5.03
N VAL A 597 10.50 -9.63 -4.95
CA VAL A 597 11.73 -8.94 -4.56
C VAL A 597 12.39 -8.36 -5.80
N HIS A 598 12.55 -7.04 -5.84
CA HIS A 598 13.24 -6.39 -6.95
C HIS A 598 14.75 -6.75 -6.92
N PRO A 599 15.32 -7.31 -8.00
CA PRO A 599 16.66 -7.88 -7.97
C PRO A 599 17.78 -6.85 -7.79
N ARG A 600 17.61 -5.63 -8.33
CA ARG A 600 18.59 -4.53 -8.18
C ARG A 600 18.35 -3.69 -6.92
N ASP A 601 17.16 -3.12 -6.78
CA ASP A 601 16.87 -2.18 -5.68
C ASP A 601 16.71 -2.86 -4.32
N HIS A 602 16.42 -4.17 -4.30
CA HIS A 602 16.18 -4.97 -3.10
C HIS A 602 14.99 -4.47 -2.27
N ASP A 603 13.97 -3.96 -2.96
CA ASP A 603 12.69 -3.61 -2.39
C ASP A 603 11.73 -4.81 -2.53
N LEU A 604 10.86 -5.03 -1.54
CA LEU A 604 9.82 -6.06 -1.61
C LEU A 604 8.49 -5.41 -2.00
N VAL A 605 7.98 -5.76 -3.19
CA VAL A 605 6.65 -5.38 -3.65
C VAL A 605 5.62 -6.34 -3.06
N ILE A 606 4.57 -5.80 -2.46
CA ILE A 606 3.52 -6.51 -1.76
C ILE A 606 2.19 -6.22 -2.45
N ALA A 607 1.70 -7.18 -3.24
CA ALA A 607 0.43 -7.08 -3.93
C ALA A 607 -0.72 -7.46 -2.98
N THR A 608 -1.61 -6.50 -2.70
CA THR A 608 -2.73 -6.74 -1.76
C THR A 608 -4.06 -6.81 -2.50
N HIS A 609 -4.97 -7.59 -1.95
CA HIS A 609 -6.32 -7.72 -2.47
C HIS A 609 -7.29 -6.78 -1.73
N GLY A 610 -7.32 -5.52 -2.14
CA GLY A 610 -8.23 -4.51 -1.59
C GLY A 610 -7.54 -3.29 -0.95
N ARG A 611 -6.20 -3.22 -0.98
CA ARG A 611 -5.40 -2.07 -0.54
C ARG A 611 -4.33 -1.63 -1.54
N GLY A 612 -4.42 -2.06 -2.81
CA GLY A 612 -3.43 -1.74 -3.85
C GLY A 612 -2.13 -2.54 -3.69
N ALA A 613 -1.00 -1.90 -3.97
CA ALA A 613 0.34 -2.47 -3.75
C ALA A 613 1.12 -1.61 -2.77
N TYR A 614 1.97 -2.25 -1.97
CA TYR A 614 2.94 -1.62 -1.07
C TYR A 614 4.35 -1.97 -1.52
N VAL A 615 5.30 -1.10 -1.21
CA VAL A 615 6.73 -1.35 -1.43
C VAL A 615 7.41 -1.23 -0.07
N LEU A 616 8.03 -2.32 0.38
CA LEU A 616 8.90 -2.31 1.55
C LEU A 616 10.31 -1.98 1.07
N ASP A 617 10.72 -0.74 1.34
CA ASP A 617 12.02 -0.22 0.92
C ASP A 617 13.18 -0.91 1.66
N ASP A 618 14.10 -1.46 0.87
CA ASP A 618 15.38 -2.03 1.28
C ASP A 618 15.28 -3.17 2.31
N ILE A 619 15.26 -4.41 1.79
CA ILE A 619 15.29 -5.65 2.59
C ILE A 619 16.71 -6.10 3.00
N ARG A 620 17.78 -5.37 2.63
CA ARG A 620 19.16 -5.78 2.99
C ARG A 620 19.39 -5.92 4.50
N PRO A 621 18.78 -5.11 5.39
CA PRO A 621 18.84 -5.36 6.83
C PRO A 621 18.26 -6.72 7.24
N LEU A 622 17.16 -7.15 6.61
CA LEU A 622 16.57 -8.47 6.88
C LEU A 622 17.47 -9.60 6.38
N ARG A 623 18.15 -9.42 5.24
CA ARG A 623 19.14 -10.37 4.72
C ARG A 623 20.31 -10.57 5.68
N GLU A 624 20.88 -9.48 6.19
CA GLU A 624 21.99 -9.56 7.15
C GLU A 624 21.55 -10.26 8.44
N LEU A 625 20.35 -9.95 8.96
CA LEU A 625 19.80 -10.62 10.13
C LEU A 625 19.56 -12.11 9.90
N ALA A 626 18.98 -12.49 8.76
CA ALA A 626 18.74 -13.89 8.42
C ALA A 626 20.06 -14.67 8.23
N GLY A 627 21.10 -14.02 7.69
CA GLY A 627 22.42 -14.62 7.53
C GLY A 627 23.21 -14.77 8.85
N ASP A 628 22.98 -13.91 9.85
CA ASP A 628 23.60 -14.01 11.17
C ASP A 628 22.73 -13.41 12.28
N LEU A 629 21.90 -14.27 12.92
CA LEU A 629 21.01 -13.85 14.01
C LEU A 629 21.76 -13.28 15.24
N ARG A 630 23.06 -13.51 15.38
CA ARG A 630 23.89 -12.93 16.46
C ARG A 630 24.00 -11.41 16.37
N ILE A 631 23.67 -10.80 15.22
CA ILE A 631 23.56 -9.34 15.10
C ILE A 631 22.56 -8.79 16.14
N ALA A 632 21.51 -9.53 16.50
CA ALA A 632 20.57 -9.09 17.52
C ALA A 632 21.19 -8.98 18.93
N GLU A 633 22.34 -9.62 19.16
CA GLU A 633 23.05 -9.67 20.44
C GLU A 633 24.15 -8.60 20.59
N VAL A 634 24.50 -7.90 19.50
CA VAL A 634 25.56 -6.87 19.54
C VAL A 634 24.99 -5.51 19.97
N GLU A 635 25.85 -4.66 20.55
CA GLU A 635 25.46 -3.33 21.03
C GLU A 635 25.08 -2.37 19.88
N LEU A 636 25.86 -2.38 18.80
CA LEU A 636 25.71 -1.48 17.66
C LEU A 636 26.11 -2.18 16.36
N PHE A 637 25.24 -2.16 15.35
CA PHE A 637 25.56 -2.73 14.03
C PHE A 637 24.95 -1.90 12.91
N LEU A 638 25.78 -1.40 12.00
CA LEU A 638 25.33 -0.71 10.78
C LEU A 638 25.08 -1.73 9.67
N PHE A 639 23.85 -1.80 9.18
CA PHE A 639 23.52 -2.58 8.00
C PHE A 639 24.07 -1.92 6.73
N PRO A 640 24.41 -2.68 5.68
CA PRO A 640 24.85 -2.12 4.41
C PRO A 640 23.81 -1.13 3.86
N PRO A 641 24.18 0.14 3.60
CA PRO A 641 23.25 1.13 3.05
C PRO A 641 23.04 0.92 1.53
N PRO A 642 21.90 1.35 0.96
CA PRO A 642 21.67 1.29 -0.48
C PRO A 642 22.67 2.15 -1.23
N PRO A 643 23.02 1.80 -2.48
CA PRO A 643 23.50 2.80 -3.42
C PRO A 643 22.53 3.98 -3.46
N ALA A 644 23.08 5.17 -3.30
CA ALA A 644 22.31 6.39 -3.28
C ALA A 644 22.19 6.99 -4.68
N LEU A 645 21.11 7.75 -4.90
CA LEU A 645 20.93 8.51 -6.12
C LEU A 645 20.73 9.98 -5.78
N ILE A 646 21.62 10.83 -6.27
CA ILE A 646 21.41 12.28 -6.33
C ILE A 646 20.28 12.51 -7.34
N ARG A 647 19.13 12.98 -6.87
CA ARG A 647 17.90 13.06 -7.67
C ARG A 647 17.50 14.50 -7.92
N SER A 648 17.28 14.84 -9.20
CA SER A 648 16.64 16.10 -9.58
C SER A 648 15.12 15.91 -9.63
N THR A 649 14.38 16.70 -8.85
CA THR A 649 12.91 16.64 -8.83
C THR A 649 12.28 17.77 -9.64
N GLN A 650 11.17 17.47 -10.30
CA GLN A 650 10.33 18.49 -10.91
C GLN A 650 9.26 18.97 -9.93
N VAL A 651 8.84 20.23 -10.10
CA VAL A 651 7.65 20.75 -9.41
C VAL A 651 6.47 19.91 -9.82
N ALA A 652 5.79 19.38 -8.81
CA ALA A 652 4.82 18.34 -9.03
C ALA A 652 3.45 18.86 -9.50
N ASP A 653 3.20 20.17 -9.45
CA ASP A 653 1.96 20.75 -9.99
C ASP A 653 2.12 21.21 -11.44
N ARG A 654 1.98 20.26 -12.38
CA ARG A 654 1.98 20.55 -13.83
C ARG A 654 0.69 21.24 -14.31
N ASP A 655 -0.35 21.29 -13.48
CA ASP A 655 -1.66 21.87 -13.82
C ASP A 655 -1.83 23.31 -13.28
N GLY A 656 -0.73 23.91 -12.81
CA GLY A 656 -0.65 25.35 -12.56
C GLY A 656 -1.42 25.83 -11.32
N GLY A 657 -1.49 25.04 -10.24
CA GLY A 657 -2.13 25.46 -8.99
C GLY A 657 -3.65 25.27 -8.97
N LEU A 658 -4.23 24.66 -10.00
CA LEU A 658 -5.69 24.50 -10.15
C LEU A 658 -6.25 23.27 -9.43
N GLY A 659 -5.39 22.39 -8.88
CA GLY A 659 -5.80 21.27 -8.02
C GLY A 659 -6.82 20.32 -8.66
N VAL A 660 -6.79 20.18 -10.00
CA VAL A 660 -7.84 19.49 -10.77
C VAL A 660 -7.78 17.97 -10.58
N ASP A 661 -6.59 17.45 -10.27
CA ASP A 661 -6.43 16.08 -9.79
C ASP A 661 -6.49 16.06 -8.27
N VAL A 662 -7.49 15.35 -7.73
CA VAL A 662 -7.54 14.95 -6.31
C VAL A 662 -6.43 13.93 -6.09
N ALA A 663 -5.19 14.40 -6.05
CA ALA A 663 -4.01 13.58 -5.86
C ALA A 663 -3.98 13.11 -4.40
N SER A 664 -4.32 11.85 -4.16
CA SER A 664 -3.89 11.18 -2.95
C SER A 664 -2.37 11.07 -3.01
N GLN A 665 -1.67 11.88 -2.21
CA GLN A 665 -0.24 11.68 -1.98
C GLN A 665 -0.08 10.39 -1.19
N ARG A 666 0.71 9.46 -1.74
CA ARG A 666 1.10 8.24 -1.03
C ARG A 666 2.26 8.54 -0.10
N GLN A 667 2.50 7.66 0.87
CA GLN A 667 3.77 7.65 1.59
C GLN A 667 4.86 7.30 0.59
N GLU A 668 5.71 8.27 0.28
CA GLU A 668 6.79 8.17 -0.70
C GLU A 668 8.10 7.77 -0.03
N ARG A 669 8.98 7.11 -0.78
CA ARG A 669 10.37 6.84 -0.37
C ARG A 669 11.04 8.18 -0.02
N PRO A 670 11.56 8.34 1.21
CA PRO A 670 12.21 9.58 1.61
C PRO A 670 13.36 9.96 0.66
N ALA A 671 13.50 11.26 0.38
CA ALA A 671 14.63 11.75 -0.41
C ALA A 671 15.94 11.57 0.35
N GLY A 672 16.91 10.89 -0.27
CA GLY A 672 18.22 10.62 0.32
C GLY A 672 18.49 9.12 0.50
N VAL A 673 19.34 8.79 1.48
CA VAL A 673 19.84 7.43 1.74
C VAL A 673 19.32 6.92 3.07
N PRO A 674 18.48 5.88 3.11
CA PRO A 674 18.14 5.23 4.37
C PRO A 674 19.36 4.51 4.95
N LEU A 675 19.80 4.96 6.12
CA LEU A 675 20.81 4.33 6.95
C LEU A 675 20.08 3.54 8.04
N THR A 676 20.19 2.21 7.99
CA THR A 676 19.54 1.31 8.94
C THR A 676 20.59 0.71 9.87
N TYR A 677 20.34 0.67 11.17
CA TYR A 677 21.24 0.07 12.15
C TYR A 677 20.47 -0.62 13.28
N TRP A 678 21.13 -1.59 13.91
CA TRP A 678 20.66 -2.28 15.11
C TRP A 678 21.26 -1.67 16.36
N LEU A 679 20.45 -1.56 17.41
CA LEU A 679 20.86 -1.21 18.76
C LEU A 679 20.46 -2.33 19.73
N GLY A 680 21.44 -2.87 20.46
CA GLY A 680 21.17 -3.86 21.51
C GLY A 680 20.30 -3.30 22.64
N SER A 681 19.45 -4.14 23.24
CA SER A 681 18.70 -3.77 24.45
C SER A 681 19.64 -3.67 25.65
N ARG A 682 19.42 -2.65 26.49
CA ARG A 682 20.23 -2.46 27.69
C ARG A 682 19.81 -3.50 28.73
N ASN A 683 20.74 -4.36 29.15
CA ASN A 683 20.60 -5.08 30.42
C ASN A 683 20.80 -4.06 31.54
N GLU A 684 19.76 -3.28 31.88
CA GLU A 684 19.71 -2.64 33.19
C GLU A 684 19.27 -3.71 34.19
N ASP A 685 20.21 -4.13 35.03
CA ASP A 685 19.95 -5.00 36.17
C ASP A 685 18.79 -4.43 37.02
N GLY A 686 17.62 -5.05 36.89
CA GLY A 686 16.54 -5.06 37.87
C GLY A 686 15.88 -3.72 38.22
N ASP A 687 14.94 -3.26 37.40
CA ASP A 687 13.67 -2.77 37.95
C ASP A 687 12.53 -3.07 36.96
N THR A 688 11.50 -3.74 37.46
CA THR A 688 10.27 -4.04 36.75
C THR A 688 9.55 -2.76 36.37
N ARG A 689 9.09 -2.61 35.12
CA ARG A 689 7.79 -1.99 34.81
C ARG A 689 7.37 -2.10 33.34
N ASP A 690 6.23 -2.75 33.20
CA ASP A 690 5.06 -2.44 32.38
C ASP A 690 5.24 -2.22 30.87
N ASP A 691 4.79 -3.24 30.14
CA ASP A 691 4.31 -3.18 28.76
C ASP A 691 3.25 -2.07 28.62
N ASP A 692 3.62 -0.96 27.99
CA ASP A 692 2.67 -0.02 27.38
C ASP A 692 3.17 0.27 25.96
N GLN A 693 2.98 -0.72 25.09
CA GLN A 693 3.03 -0.55 23.64
C GLN A 693 1.74 0.13 23.20
N ASP A 694 1.77 1.46 23.11
CA ASP A 694 1.07 2.24 22.06
C ASP A 694 1.15 3.73 22.39
N ARG A 695 2.18 4.39 21.86
CA ARG A 695 2.18 5.84 21.60
C ARG A 695 3.31 6.22 20.67
N VAL A 696 2.99 6.32 19.38
CA VAL A 696 3.75 7.14 18.42
C VAL A 696 3.46 8.59 18.80
N GLY A 697 4.35 9.19 19.60
CA GLY A 697 4.17 10.55 20.09
C GLY A 697 5.45 11.10 20.71
N ASP A 698 6.07 12.00 19.96
CA ASP A 698 7.09 12.99 20.33
C ASP A 698 8.36 12.46 21.03
N VAL A 699 9.48 12.56 20.31
CA VAL A 699 10.81 12.17 20.79
C VAL A 699 11.24 13.16 21.88
N GLY A 700 10.93 12.84 23.13
CA GLY A 700 11.40 13.59 24.29
C GLY A 700 12.93 13.63 24.40
N ASP A 701 13.45 14.77 24.83
CA ASP A 701 14.85 15.22 24.88
C ASP A 701 15.82 14.42 25.79
N GLY A 702 15.56 13.14 26.06
CA GLY A 702 16.32 12.32 27.02
C GLY A 702 16.83 10.96 26.54
N GLN A 703 16.56 10.52 25.31
CA GLN A 703 17.05 9.23 24.81
C GLN A 703 18.50 9.33 24.29
N PRO A 704 19.38 8.35 24.58
CA PRO A 704 20.77 8.33 24.11
C PRO A 704 20.82 8.25 22.58
N ARG A 705 21.35 9.26 21.90
CA ARG A 705 21.40 9.32 20.44
C ARG A 705 22.63 8.60 19.86
N VAL A 706 22.49 8.05 18.66
CA VAL A 706 23.62 7.49 17.90
C VAL A 706 24.23 8.59 17.05
N THR A 707 25.55 8.78 17.13
CA THR A 707 26.26 9.73 16.26
C THR A 707 26.56 9.06 14.93
N ILE A 708 26.20 9.74 13.84
CA ILE A 708 26.36 9.27 12.47
C ILE A 708 27.23 10.27 11.74
N GLU A 709 28.32 9.79 11.15
CA GLU A 709 29.29 10.57 10.40
C GLU A 709 29.43 10.00 8.99
N LEU A 710 29.43 10.89 8.00
CA LEU A 710 29.68 10.55 6.60
C LEU A 710 31.07 11.04 6.24
N LEU A 711 31.91 10.11 5.81
CA LEU A 711 33.30 10.37 5.45
C LEU A 711 33.46 10.27 3.94
N ASP A 712 34.26 11.16 3.36
CA ASP A 712 34.68 11.06 1.97
C ASP A 712 35.76 9.97 1.76
N PHE A 713 36.26 9.87 0.52
CA PHE A 713 37.30 8.93 0.15
C PHE A 713 38.63 9.14 0.89
N ASP A 714 38.94 10.38 1.29
CA ASP A 714 40.15 10.73 2.04
C ASP A 714 39.98 10.56 3.57
N GLY A 715 38.78 10.16 4.02
CA GLY A 715 38.44 9.98 5.43
C GLY A 715 38.09 11.27 6.17
N GLN A 716 37.82 12.36 5.44
CA GLN A 716 37.32 13.60 6.02
C GLN A 716 35.82 13.50 6.32
N VAL A 717 35.42 13.87 7.53
CA VAL A 717 34.00 13.95 7.90
C VAL A 717 33.36 15.13 7.16
N LEU A 718 32.38 14.82 6.32
CA LEU A 718 31.60 15.81 5.55
C LEU A 718 30.30 16.19 6.25
N ARG A 719 29.72 15.27 7.01
CA ARG A 719 28.41 15.44 7.64
C ARG A 719 28.33 14.66 8.94
N THR A 720 27.87 15.31 10.00
CA THR A 720 27.57 14.69 11.30
C THR A 720 26.12 14.96 11.71
N PHE A 721 25.38 13.92 12.08
CA PHE A 721 24.04 14.07 12.66
C PHE A 721 23.73 12.95 13.64
N GLN A 722 22.56 13.05 14.27
CA GLN A 722 22.14 12.15 15.34
C GLN A 722 20.97 11.27 14.88
N GLY A 723 21.05 9.98 15.18
CA GLY A 723 20.00 8.99 14.95
C GLY A 723 19.26 8.59 16.25
N PRO A 724 18.08 7.96 16.13
CA PRO A 724 17.34 7.40 17.27
C PRO A 724 18.14 6.45 18.17
N GLY A 725 17.79 6.43 19.46
CA GLY A 725 18.44 5.63 20.50
C GLY A 725 17.73 4.34 20.90
N THR A 726 16.64 4.02 20.21
CA THR A 726 15.68 2.96 20.57
C THR A 726 16.30 1.58 20.41
N PRO A 727 16.15 0.65 21.37
CA PRO A 727 16.56 -0.75 21.16
C PRO A 727 15.88 -1.37 19.92
N GLY A 728 16.61 -2.24 19.23
CA GLY A 728 16.17 -2.90 18.00
C GLY A 728 16.61 -2.16 16.73
N MET A 729 15.84 -2.33 15.66
CA MET A 729 16.16 -1.77 14.34
C MET A 729 15.72 -0.31 14.24
N ASN A 730 16.64 0.57 13.85
CA ASN A 730 16.41 1.99 13.67
C ASN A 730 16.80 2.40 12.25
N ARG A 731 16.09 3.39 11.70
CA ARG A 731 16.36 3.94 10.36
C ARG A 731 16.34 5.46 10.41
N VAL A 732 17.30 6.08 9.73
CA VAL A 732 17.38 7.53 9.52
C VAL A 732 17.82 7.79 8.09
N VAL A 733 17.45 8.93 7.52
CA VAL A 733 17.73 9.24 6.11
C VAL A 733 18.79 10.34 6.05
N TRP A 734 19.89 10.08 5.35
CA TRP A 734 20.84 11.13 4.99
C TRP A 734 20.40 11.80 3.69
N ASP A 735 20.22 13.11 3.73
CA ASP A 735 19.76 13.97 2.64
C ASP A 735 20.81 14.25 1.54
N LEU A 736 21.91 13.48 1.51
CA LEU A 736 23.03 13.63 0.57
C LEU A 736 23.76 14.97 0.67
N ARG A 737 23.64 15.67 1.80
CA ARG A 737 24.25 16.98 2.01
C ARG A 737 25.35 16.97 3.05
N GLU A 738 26.32 17.85 2.86
CA GLU A 738 27.38 18.16 3.83
C GLU A 738 26.83 18.99 5.00
N ASP A 739 27.61 19.09 6.07
CA ASP A 739 27.38 20.11 7.08
C ASP A 739 27.56 21.52 6.48
N PRO A 740 26.75 22.52 6.92
CA PRO A 740 26.98 23.91 6.56
C PRO A 740 28.44 24.32 6.86
N PRO A 741 29.07 25.12 5.99
CA PRO A 741 30.35 25.72 6.35
C PRO A 741 30.19 26.56 7.62
N THR A 742 31.04 26.28 8.60
CA THR A 742 31.10 27.05 9.83
C THR A 742 32.20 28.11 9.69
N PRO A 743 31.91 29.41 9.87
CA PRO A 743 32.93 30.45 9.82
C PRO A 743 34.05 30.16 10.83
N SER A 744 35.30 30.30 10.40
CA SER A 744 36.47 30.10 11.27
C SER A 744 36.83 31.37 12.06
N GLY A 745 37.56 31.23 13.17
CA GLY A 745 38.01 32.37 13.99
C GLY A 745 36.90 33.01 14.84
N LEU A 746 37.01 34.31 15.15
CA LEU A 746 36.05 35.07 15.97
C LEU A 746 34.61 35.00 15.44
N LEU A 747 34.44 35.01 14.12
CA LEU A 747 33.13 34.93 13.45
C LEU A 747 32.42 33.60 13.73
N GLY A 748 33.16 32.52 13.98
CA GLY A 748 32.60 31.22 14.35
C GLY A 748 31.85 31.23 15.68
N GLN A 749 32.24 32.12 16.61
CA GLN A 749 31.60 32.26 17.93
C GLN A 749 30.19 32.86 17.83
N PHE A 750 29.93 33.66 16.80
CA PHE A 750 28.63 34.27 16.53
C PHE A 750 27.72 33.40 15.65
N SER A 751 28.23 32.27 15.12
CA SER A 751 27.47 31.40 14.21
C SER A 751 26.31 30.68 14.90
N ASN A 752 26.43 30.35 16.19
CA ASN A 752 25.41 29.66 16.98
C ASN A 752 24.27 30.58 17.50
N ALA A 753 24.40 31.90 17.36
CA ALA A 753 23.40 32.88 17.83
C ALA A 753 22.27 33.14 16.83
N ILE A 754 22.33 32.52 15.64
CA ILE A 754 21.42 32.77 14.52
C ILE A 754 20.56 31.51 14.29
N THR A 755 19.73 31.15 15.27
CA THR A 755 18.66 30.17 15.09
C THR A 755 17.32 30.90 15.21
N GLY A 756 16.63 31.13 14.09
CA GLY A 756 15.23 31.60 14.11
C GLY A 756 14.81 32.76 13.21
N THR A 757 15.51 33.10 12.12
CA THR A 757 15.01 34.08 11.12
C THR A 757 14.70 33.39 9.78
N ASP A 758 13.59 33.78 9.15
CA ASP A 758 12.93 33.24 7.93
C ASP A 758 13.79 33.05 6.65
N ASP A 759 15.12 33.21 6.70
CA ASP A 759 16.03 33.19 5.54
C ASP A 759 16.74 31.83 5.38
N ASP A 760 16.05 30.74 5.70
CA ASP A 760 16.58 29.38 5.95
C ASP A 760 16.79 28.48 4.72
N TRP A 761 16.66 29.03 3.52
CA TRP A 761 16.47 28.25 2.30
C TRP A 761 17.73 27.61 1.69
N VAL A 762 18.94 27.89 2.19
CA VAL A 762 20.16 27.17 1.76
C VAL A 762 21.11 26.95 2.93
N ARG A 763 21.04 25.77 3.55
CA ARG A 763 21.94 25.42 4.66
C ARG A 763 23.05 24.43 4.33
N SER A 764 23.13 23.90 3.11
CA SER A 764 24.21 22.95 2.76
C SER A 764 24.33 22.69 1.28
N ILE A 765 25.46 22.07 0.91
CA ILE A 765 25.75 21.62 -0.45
C ILE A 765 25.50 20.12 -0.56
N GLU A 766 24.97 19.68 -1.70
CA GLU A 766 24.88 18.27 -2.05
C GLU A 766 26.27 17.71 -2.37
N VAL A 767 26.54 16.48 -1.95
CA VAL A 767 27.83 15.83 -2.21
C VAL A 767 28.02 15.53 -3.70
N LEU A 768 29.26 15.33 -4.12
CA LEU A 768 29.55 14.81 -5.46
C LEU A 768 29.27 13.29 -5.53
N PRO A 769 28.88 12.75 -6.70
CA PRO A 769 28.83 11.31 -6.91
C PRO A 769 30.20 10.67 -6.61
N GLY A 770 30.21 9.52 -5.94
CA GLY A 770 31.45 8.87 -5.52
C GLY A 770 31.29 7.86 -4.38
N LEU A 771 32.43 7.47 -3.79
CA LEU A 771 32.50 6.54 -2.68
C LEU A 771 32.63 7.29 -1.35
N PHE A 772 31.82 6.86 -0.38
CA PHE A 772 31.76 7.40 0.97
C PHE A 772 31.84 6.26 1.99
N THR A 773 32.12 6.61 3.24
CA THR A 773 32.01 5.69 4.38
C THR A 773 31.04 6.27 5.39
N VAL A 774 30.03 5.48 5.77
CA VAL A 774 29.15 5.79 6.90
C VAL A 774 29.77 5.20 8.14
N ARG A 775 30.01 6.03 9.16
CA ARG A 775 30.44 5.61 10.50
C ARG A 775 29.33 5.93 11.49
N ILE A 776 28.91 4.93 12.27
CA ILE A 776 28.04 5.15 13.42
C ILE A 776 28.80 4.85 14.70
N SER A 777 28.55 5.64 15.74
CA SER A 777 29.18 5.48 17.04
C SER A 777 28.22 5.78 18.20
N ARG A 778 28.38 5.02 19.28
CA ARG A 778 27.68 5.21 20.55
C ARG A 778 28.51 4.62 21.69
N GLU A 779 28.76 5.40 22.74
CA GLU A 779 29.36 4.94 24.01
C GLU A 779 30.66 4.11 23.89
N GLY A 780 31.41 4.28 22.80
CA GLY A 780 32.67 3.56 22.52
C GLY A 780 32.54 2.38 21.55
N ALA A 781 31.32 1.96 21.21
CA ALA A 781 31.07 1.07 20.08
C ALA A 781 31.04 1.85 18.76
N GLU A 782 31.63 1.28 17.71
CA GLU A 782 31.63 1.85 16.36
C GLU A 782 31.28 0.79 15.31
N SER A 783 30.63 1.22 14.23
CA SER A 783 30.38 0.38 13.05
C SER A 783 30.51 1.22 11.79
N LEU A 784 31.19 0.69 10.77
CA LEU A 784 31.46 1.40 9.52
C LEU A 784 30.99 0.58 8.32
N ARG A 785 30.40 1.24 7.33
CA ARG A 785 30.01 0.64 6.04
C ARG A 785 30.33 1.55 4.87
N PRO A 786 30.79 1.01 3.72
CA PRO A 786 30.91 1.79 2.50
C PRO A 786 29.53 2.19 1.97
N LEU A 787 29.47 3.30 1.24
CA LEU A 787 28.29 3.83 0.58
C LEU A 787 28.71 4.39 -0.78
N GLU A 788 28.01 4.01 -1.84
CA GLU A 788 28.18 4.57 -3.18
C GLU A 788 27.06 5.56 -3.48
N VAL A 789 27.41 6.70 -4.07
CA VAL A 789 26.47 7.75 -4.48
C VAL A 789 26.58 7.93 -6.00
N HIS A 790 25.46 7.70 -6.69
CA HIS A 790 25.33 7.86 -8.13
C HIS A 790 24.63 9.18 -8.49
N GLU A 791 24.82 9.57 -9.74
CA GLU A 791 24.16 10.72 -10.37
C GLU A 791 22.81 10.33 -10.96
N ASP A 792 21.88 11.29 -11.01
CA ASP A 792 20.61 11.15 -11.75
C ASP A 792 20.87 10.70 -13.20
N PRO A 793 20.40 9.52 -13.63
CA PRO A 793 20.69 8.98 -14.96
C PRO A 793 20.09 9.81 -16.10
N ARG A 794 19.18 10.75 -15.80
CA ARG A 794 18.56 11.65 -16.78
C ARG A 794 19.38 12.92 -17.00
N VAL A 795 20.42 13.16 -16.20
CA VAL A 795 21.27 14.35 -16.28
C VAL A 795 22.59 13.97 -16.95
N ASP A 796 22.91 14.66 -18.04
CA ASP A 796 24.17 14.48 -18.79
C ASP A 796 25.09 15.68 -18.55
N VAL A 797 25.85 15.64 -17.45
CA VAL A 797 26.81 16.70 -17.08
C VAL A 797 28.15 16.08 -16.75
N GLU A 798 29.19 16.53 -17.45
CA GLU A 798 30.58 16.10 -17.21
C GLU A 798 31.02 16.36 -15.76
N MET A 799 31.76 15.41 -15.18
CA MET A 799 32.24 15.49 -13.78
C MET A 799 33.05 16.78 -13.51
N VAL A 800 33.80 17.28 -14.50
CA VAL A 800 34.54 18.55 -14.36
C VAL A 800 33.63 19.75 -14.12
N ASP A 801 32.48 19.80 -14.79
CA ASP A 801 31.51 20.89 -14.62
C ASP A 801 30.80 20.78 -13.27
N ARG A 802 30.58 19.56 -12.76
CA ARG A 802 30.08 19.31 -11.41
C ARG A 802 31.05 19.76 -10.34
N ILE A 803 32.34 19.42 -10.47
CA ILE A 803 33.39 19.88 -9.56
C ILE A 803 33.44 21.42 -9.54
N ASN A 804 33.38 22.06 -10.72
CA ASN A 804 33.35 23.52 -10.83
C ASN A 804 32.13 24.13 -10.12
N LYS A 805 30.94 23.54 -10.30
CA LYS A 805 29.72 23.93 -9.57
C LYS A 805 29.90 23.75 -8.06
N TYR A 806 30.35 22.57 -7.64
CA TYR A 806 30.54 22.23 -6.24
C TYR A 806 31.47 23.21 -5.54
N GLN A 807 32.63 23.52 -6.15
CA GLN A 807 33.58 24.50 -5.62
C GLN A 807 32.98 25.92 -5.54
N ALA A 808 32.25 26.34 -6.56
CA ALA A 808 31.60 27.66 -6.57
C ALA A 808 30.51 27.78 -5.51
N VAL A 809 29.65 26.76 -5.36
CA VAL A 809 28.61 26.71 -4.32
C VAL A 809 29.25 26.71 -2.94
N LYS A 810 30.29 25.89 -2.71
CA LYS A 810 31.00 25.83 -1.42
C LYS A 810 31.62 27.17 -1.05
N SER A 811 32.23 27.86 -2.01
CA SER A 811 32.75 29.22 -1.83
C SER A 811 31.64 30.21 -1.54
N GLY A 812 30.51 30.13 -2.25
CA GLY A 812 29.35 31.00 -2.03
C GLY A 812 28.71 30.83 -0.66
N LEU A 813 28.59 29.58 -0.19
CA LEU A 813 28.08 29.26 1.15
C LEU A 813 29.03 29.76 2.25
N ASP A 814 30.34 29.67 2.05
CA ASP A 814 31.33 30.24 2.98
C ASP A 814 31.20 31.77 3.06
N LEU A 815 31.08 32.46 1.91
CA LEU A 815 30.84 33.91 1.88
C LEU A 815 29.54 34.31 2.59
N ASP A 816 28.44 33.58 2.36
CA ASP A 816 27.17 33.84 3.05
C ASP A 816 27.28 33.58 4.56
N ALA A 817 27.97 32.51 4.98
CA ALA A 817 28.21 32.22 6.38
C ALA A 817 29.05 33.29 7.08
N ARG A 818 30.12 33.78 6.43
CA ARG A 818 30.93 34.91 6.91
C ARG A 818 30.10 36.19 7.01
N LEU A 819 29.28 36.49 6.01
CA LEU A 819 28.37 37.65 6.02
C LEU A 819 27.37 37.59 7.19
N ARG A 820 26.75 36.43 7.42
CA ARG A 820 25.83 36.21 8.55
C ARG A 820 26.53 36.37 9.89
N ALA A 821 27.72 35.78 10.05
CA ALA A 821 28.50 35.93 11.26
C ALA A 821 28.93 37.38 11.52
N LEU A 822 29.34 38.12 10.47
CA LEU A 822 29.71 39.52 10.57
C LEU A 822 28.52 40.39 11.00
N ARG A 823 27.34 40.12 10.46
CA ARG A 823 26.09 40.76 10.91
C ARG A 823 25.80 40.47 12.37
N ALA A 824 25.87 39.21 12.79
CA ALA A 824 25.64 38.84 14.19
C ALA A 824 26.65 39.48 15.15
N ALA A 825 27.93 39.54 14.77
CA ALA A 825 28.96 40.23 15.53
C ALA A 825 28.64 41.73 15.69
N ILE A 826 28.24 42.41 14.61
CA ILE A 826 27.85 43.81 14.66
C ILE A 826 26.61 44.03 15.54
N THR A 827 25.58 43.18 15.40
CA THR A 827 24.38 43.26 16.25
C THR A 827 24.75 43.11 17.73
N SER A 828 25.64 42.17 18.08
CA SER A 828 26.14 42.02 19.45
C SER A 828 26.80 43.30 19.97
N VAL A 829 27.61 43.97 19.15
CA VAL A 829 28.26 45.24 19.53
C VAL A 829 27.24 46.37 19.70
N TYR A 830 26.20 46.42 18.86
CA TYR A 830 25.09 47.36 19.05
C TYR A 830 24.36 47.14 20.36
N ASP A 831 23.98 45.90 20.66
CA ASP A 831 23.26 45.54 21.88
C ASP A 831 24.08 45.90 23.12
N GLU A 832 25.40 45.72 23.08
CA GLU A 832 26.30 46.13 24.15
C GLU A 832 26.42 47.65 24.29
N LEU A 833 26.58 48.38 23.18
CA LEU A 833 26.56 49.85 23.20
C LEU A 833 25.25 50.39 23.77
N GLU A 834 24.12 49.79 23.41
CA GLU A 834 22.81 50.18 23.92
C GLU A 834 22.67 49.89 25.42
N ARG A 835 23.07 48.71 25.89
CA ARG A 835 23.12 48.39 27.33
C ARG A 835 23.95 49.39 28.12
N VAL A 836 25.13 49.76 27.62
CA VAL A 836 25.99 50.75 28.29
C VAL A 836 25.35 52.13 28.29
N ASN A 837 24.73 52.53 27.18
CA ASN A 837 24.00 53.80 27.09
C ASN A 837 22.82 53.84 28.07
N ASP A 838 22.09 52.75 28.25
CA ASP A 838 20.98 52.68 29.21
C ASP A 838 21.47 52.79 30.66
N VAL A 839 22.54 52.09 31.03
CA VAL A 839 23.16 52.21 32.36
C VAL A 839 23.64 53.64 32.63
N LEU A 840 24.22 54.30 31.62
CA LEU A 840 24.65 55.71 31.72
C LEU A 840 23.46 56.68 31.87
N ARG A 841 22.33 56.43 31.18
CA ARG A 841 21.09 57.22 31.34
C ARG A 841 20.53 57.11 32.76
N GLU A 842 20.58 55.92 33.35
CA GLU A 842 20.08 55.66 34.70
C GLU A 842 20.94 56.32 35.80
N ARG A 843 22.27 56.34 35.65
CA ARG A 843 23.18 56.97 36.63
C ARG A 843 23.08 58.50 36.66
N GLY A 844 22.92 59.15 35.51
CA GLY A 844 22.62 60.58 35.40
C GLY A 844 23.68 61.56 35.94
N LEU A 845 24.95 61.16 36.06
CA LEU A 845 26.03 62.03 36.53
C LEU A 845 26.57 62.95 35.41
N ALA A 846 27.12 64.12 35.75
CA ALA A 846 27.61 65.09 34.77
C ALA A 846 28.74 64.56 33.86
N GLY A 847 29.53 63.58 34.32
CA GLY A 847 30.56 62.90 33.53
C GLY A 847 30.01 61.84 32.57
N ASP A 848 28.83 61.28 32.87
CA ASP A 848 28.20 60.20 32.10
C ASP A 848 27.58 60.72 30.80
N MET A 849 27.17 61.99 30.76
CA MET A 849 26.60 62.63 29.58
C MET A 849 27.57 62.70 28.39
N ALA A 850 28.87 62.88 28.65
CA ALA A 850 29.90 62.90 27.60
C ALA A 850 30.19 61.49 27.05
N LEU A 851 30.17 60.47 27.93
CA LEU A 851 30.29 59.06 27.55
C LEU A 851 29.05 58.57 26.79
N LEU A 852 27.85 58.99 27.19
CA LEU A 852 26.60 58.69 26.49
C LEU A 852 26.61 59.24 25.05
N GLN A 853 27.01 60.50 24.87
CA GLN A 853 27.14 61.10 23.54
C GLN A 853 28.18 60.38 22.69
N ALA A 854 29.29 59.96 23.28
CA ALA A 854 30.30 59.18 22.59
C ALA A 854 29.79 57.77 22.18
N GLY A 855 29.05 57.09 23.05
CA GLY A 855 28.44 55.79 22.77
C GLY A 855 27.37 55.86 21.67
N GLN A 856 26.55 56.91 21.66
CA GLN A 856 25.57 57.15 20.58
C GLN A 856 26.27 57.47 19.25
N ALA A 857 27.31 58.31 19.26
CA ALA A 857 28.09 58.62 18.07
C ALA A 857 28.77 57.38 17.48
N LEU A 858 29.31 56.50 18.34
CA LEU A 858 29.88 55.22 17.91
C LEU A 858 28.83 54.28 17.32
N GLY A 859 27.62 54.26 17.86
CA GLY A 859 26.51 53.51 17.25
C GLY A 859 26.16 54.03 15.85
N ASP A 860 26.08 55.35 15.67
CA ASP A 860 25.82 55.93 14.35
C ASP A 860 26.98 55.74 13.37
N GLU A 861 28.23 55.76 13.85
CA GLU A 861 29.43 55.49 13.05
C GLU A 861 29.52 54.02 12.65
N LEU A 862 29.25 53.10 13.58
CA LEU A 862 29.15 51.67 13.28
C LEU A 862 28.12 51.43 12.17
N ARG A 863 27.00 52.17 12.12
CA ARG A 863 25.97 52.01 11.08
C ARG A 863 26.48 52.42 9.71
N GLN A 864 27.32 53.45 9.67
CA GLN A 864 27.93 53.93 8.43
C GLN A 864 29.04 52.99 7.95
N VAL A 865 29.84 52.45 8.87
CA VAL A 865 30.93 51.52 8.55
C VAL A 865 30.39 50.12 8.17
N SER A 866 29.24 49.72 8.72
CA SER A 866 28.54 48.45 8.43
C SER A 866 27.59 48.51 7.23
N ASP A 867 27.96 49.18 6.14
CA ASP A 867 27.15 49.19 4.92
C ASP A 867 27.18 47.82 4.21
N PHE A 868 26.15 47.02 4.46
CA PHE A 868 26.00 45.70 3.83
C PHE A 868 25.41 45.76 2.41
N GLU A 869 24.89 46.90 1.93
CA GLU A 869 24.29 46.97 0.59
C GLU A 869 25.31 46.64 -0.50
N SER A 870 26.57 47.02 -0.31
CA SER A 870 27.65 46.76 -1.28
C SER A 870 27.92 45.27 -1.50
N VAL A 871 27.69 44.43 -0.48
CA VAL A 871 27.80 42.97 -0.54
C VAL A 871 26.48 42.34 -0.99
N MET A 872 25.35 42.81 -0.44
CA MET A 872 24.03 42.18 -0.64
C MET A 872 23.55 42.20 -2.09
N LYS A 873 23.99 43.16 -2.92
CA LYS A 873 23.63 43.19 -4.35
C LYS A 873 24.11 41.96 -5.14
N TYR A 874 25.17 41.29 -4.71
CA TYR A 874 25.72 40.11 -5.38
C TYR A 874 25.20 38.80 -4.78
N ARG A 875 24.65 38.84 -3.57
CA ARG A 875 24.11 37.67 -2.85
C ARG A 875 23.09 36.88 -3.69
N PRO A 876 22.13 37.47 -4.42
CA PRO A 876 21.21 36.68 -5.25
C PRO A 876 21.90 35.86 -6.34
N GLY A 877 22.95 36.38 -6.98
CA GLY A 877 23.73 35.67 -7.99
C GLY A 877 24.53 34.51 -7.39
N VAL A 878 25.11 34.72 -6.20
CA VAL A 878 25.83 33.69 -5.44
C VAL A 878 24.88 32.59 -4.94
N LEU A 879 23.72 32.95 -4.38
CA LEU A 879 22.73 31.97 -3.94
C LEU A 879 22.10 31.21 -5.12
N GLY A 880 21.98 31.84 -6.29
CA GLY A 880 21.54 31.18 -7.52
C GLY A 880 22.47 30.06 -8.02
N LEU A 881 23.69 29.94 -7.49
CA LEU A 881 24.58 28.80 -7.77
C LEU A 881 23.99 27.46 -7.33
N THR A 882 23.12 27.46 -6.31
CA THR A 882 22.52 26.22 -5.77
C THR A 882 21.42 25.66 -6.66
N SER A 883 20.77 26.51 -7.47
CA SER A 883 19.74 26.13 -8.45
C SER A 883 20.28 25.72 -9.83
N SER A 884 21.58 25.88 -10.08
CA SER A 884 22.18 25.49 -11.37
C SER A 884 22.28 23.97 -11.48
N TYR A 885 21.94 23.37 -12.61
CA TYR A 885 22.15 21.92 -12.81
C TYR A 885 23.55 21.59 -13.37
N ASP A 886 24.21 22.57 -14.02
CA ASP A 886 25.53 22.45 -14.65
C ASP A 886 26.53 23.51 -14.12
N LYS A 887 27.63 23.73 -14.86
CA LYS A 887 28.70 24.65 -14.45
C LYS A 887 28.19 26.09 -14.23
N PRO A 888 28.78 26.85 -13.28
CA PRO A 888 28.45 28.24 -13.06
C PRO A 888 28.58 29.09 -14.34
N THR A 889 27.59 29.94 -14.58
CA THR A 889 27.64 30.96 -15.64
C THR A 889 28.74 31.98 -15.35
N GLU A 890 29.16 32.73 -16.38
CA GLU A 890 30.13 33.82 -16.21
C GLU A 890 29.63 34.88 -15.22
N GLY A 891 28.35 35.23 -15.28
CA GLY A 891 27.72 36.19 -14.36
C GLY A 891 27.79 35.72 -12.91
N GLN A 892 27.42 34.46 -12.63
CA GLN A 892 27.49 33.91 -11.27
C GLN A 892 28.92 33.86 -10.73
N ARG A 893 29.93 33.56 -11.59
CA ARG A 893 31.34 33.61 -11.18
C ARG A 893 31.80 35.02 -10.86
N LEU A 894 31.39 36.01 -11.65
CA LEU A 894 31.70 37.42 -11.40
C LEU A 894 31.03 37.92 -10.12
N ASP A 895 29.78 37.53 -9.86
CA ASP A 895 29.08 37.87 -8.62
C ASP A 895 29.77 37.25 -7.40
N LEU A 896 30.23 35.99 -7.51
CA LEU A 896 31.01 35.33 -6.46
C LEU A 896 32.30 36.09 -6.12
N ILE A 897 33.11 36.42 -7.14
CA ILE A 897 34.36 37.17 -6.96
C ILE A 897 34.10 38.55 -6.35
N ARG A 898 33.09 39.27 -6.86
CA ARG A 898 32.77 40.62 -6.36
C ARG A 898 32.19 40.61 -4.96
N MET A 899 31.41 39.58 -4.59
CA MET A 899 30.92 39.41 -3.23
C MET A 899 32.07 39.18 -2.25
N GLU A 900 33.06 38.36 -2.62
CA GLU A 900 34.26 38.14 -1.83
C GLU A 900 35.06 39.44 -1.62
N GLU A 901 35.36 40.17 -2.70
CA GLU A 901 36.11 41.44 -2.63
C GLU A 901 35.42 42.49 -1.72
N GLU A 902 34.11 42.65 -1.84
CA GLU A 902 33.34 43.59 -1.03
C GLU A 902 33.23 43.13 0.43
N LEU A 903 33.06 41.83 0.68
CA LEU A 903 32.94 41.29 2.03
C LEU A 903 34.27 41.39 2.79
N ASP A 904 35.39 41.11 2.12
CA ASP A 904 36.73 41.28 2.71
C ASP A 904 36.99 42.76 3.03
N GLY A 905 36.66 43.66 2.10
CA GLY A 905 36.75 45.11 2.30
C GLY A 905 35.89 45.60 3.47
N LEU A 906 34.66 45.09 3.59
CA LEU A 906 33.75 45.40 4.69
C LEU A 906 34.28 44.86 6.03
N THR A 907 34.76 43.62 6.05
CA THR A 907 35.33 42.97 7.24
C THR A 907 36.53 43.74 7.78
N LEU A 908 37.42 44.22 6.91
CA LEU A 908 38.57 45.05 7.29
C LEU A 908 38.13 46.39 7.90
N ARG A 909 37.19 47.11 7.27
CA ARG A 909 36.70 48.39 7.79
C ARG A 909 36.05 48.25 9.16
N ILE A 910 35.24 47.22 9.36
CA ILE A 910 34.60 46.94 10.65
C ILE A 910 35.65 46.51 11.67
N GLY A 911 36.59 45.65 11.30
CA GLY A 911 37.69 45.23 12.17
C GLY A 911 38.51 46.42 12.70
N ASP A 912 38.88 47.35 11.82
CA ASP A 912 39.58 48.57 12.20
C ASP A 912 38.77 49.43 13.18
N PHE A 913 37.46 49.60 12.92
CA PHE A 913 36.57 50.36 13.80
C PHE A 913 36.42 49.70 15.19
N LEU A 914 36.25 48.37 15.25
CA LEU A 914 36.18 47.64 16.50
C LEU A 914 37.49 47.76 17.31
N ILE A 915 38.63 47.65 16.64
CA ILE A 915 39.95 47.70 17.29
C ILE A 915 40.30 49.11 17.78
N LEU A 916 40.00 50.14 16.99
CA LEU A 916 40.44 51.51 17.29
C LEU A 916 39.42 52.25 18.15
N ASP A 917 38.14 52.20 17.80
CA ASP A 917 37.13 53.09 18.35
C ASP A 917 36.38 52.41 19.50
N ILE A 918 35.93 51.17 19.32
CA ILE A 918 35.22 50.43 20.39
C ILE A 918 36.15 50.09 21.56
N ASN A 919 37.38 49.62 21.32
CA ASN A 919 38.31 49.35 22.43
C ASN A 919 38.69 50.62 23.21
N LEU A 920 38.83 51.76 22.52
CA LEU A 920 39.11 53.03 23.17
C LEU A 920 37.91 53.52 23.98
N PHE A 921 36.69 53.30 23.49
CA PHE A 921 35.46 53.54 24.24
C PHE A 921 35.34 52.62 25.47
N ALA A 922 35.60 51.32 25.32
CA ALA A 922 35.58 50.36 26.40
C ALA A 922 36.52 50.75 27.54
N ARG A 923 37.73 51.25 27.24
CA ARG A 923 38.64 51.79 28.27
C ARG A 923 38.04 52.99 29.01
N ARG A 924 37.39 53.92 28.30
CA ARG A 924 36.72 55.07 28.92
C ARG A 924 35.55 54.65 29.81
N VAL A 925 34.80 53.62 29.40
CA VAL A 925 33.71 53.02 30.20
C VAL A 925 34.28 52.39 31.47
N GLY A 926 35.39 51.65 31.36
CA GLY A 926 36.12 51.08 32.49
C GLY A 926 36.65 52.14 33.46
N ASP A 927 37.25 53.21 32.95
CA ASP A 927 37.74 54.35 33.75
C ASP A 927 36.60 55.08 34.49
N ALA A 928 35.36 55.01 33.98
CA ALA A 928 34.15 55.53 34.62
C ALA A 928 33.56 54.57 35.69
N GLY A 929 34.25 53.47 36.00
CA GLY A 929 33.82 52.49 37.02
C GLY A 929 32.59 51.69 36.61
N LEU A 930 32.38 51.52 35.31
CA LEU A 930 31.43 50.58 34.73
C LEU A 930 32.20 49.34 34.26
N ASP A 931 31.53 48.19 34.29
CA ASP A 931 32.13 46.96 33.78
C ASP A 931 32.25 47.03 32.26
N ALA A 932 33.49 47.09 31.77
CA ALA A 932 33.82 47.13 30.36
C ALA A 932 34.29 45.76 29.82
N SER A 933 34.25 44.71 30.65
CA SER A 933 34.68 43.35 30.26
C SER A 933 33.84 42.77 29.13
N PHE A 934 32.60 43.27 28.94
CA PHE A 934 31.70 42.90 27.84
C PHE A 934 32.30 43.22 26.47
N PHE A 935 32.97 44.37 26.28
CA PHE A 935 33.63 44.73 25.02
C PHE A 935 34.95 43.97 24.74
N VAL A 936 35.54 43.35 25.77
CA VAL A 936 36.85 42.66 25.68
C VAL A 936 36.69 41.21 25.24
N GLY A 937 35.47 40.66 25.28
CA GLY A 937 35.15 39.26 25.00
C GLY A 937 35.30 38.80 23.54
N PRO A 938 35.01 39.61 22.50
CA PRO A 938 35.02 39.12 21.12
C PRO A 938 35.94 39.86 20.11
N ILE A 939 36.82 40.79 20.52
CA ILE A 939 37.57 41.67 19.58
C ILE A 939 39.07 41.28 19.47
N GLY A 940 39.47 40.12 20.00
CA GLY A 940 40.87 39.65 20.06
C GLY A 940 41.31 38.75 18.92
#